data_AF-B8LEV5-F1
#
_entry.id   AF-B8LEV5-F1
#
_cell.length_a   1.000
_cell.length_b   1.000
_cell.length_c   1.000
_cell.angle_alpha   90.00
_cell.angle_beta   90.00
_cell.angle_gamma   90.00
#
_symmetry.space_group_name_H-M   'P 1'
#
loop_
_entity.id
_entity.type
_entity.pdbx_description
1 polymer ?
#
loop_
_entity_poly.entity_id
_entity_poly.type
_entity_poly.pdbx_seq_one_letter_code
_entity_poly.pdbx_strand_id
1 'polypeptide(L)'
;MRKICSIVAAVVAIITLSRLVWQFRSMSMIISHGIEMERRSGLGDPRALSLQSTNNLIHISTRSKILVFYNLFVAGAEDVERVQDIFDEQLTELDPRLHVINASITSLGHPLPNIPNHMIREHIAEGGDEGITLHALWNYCRSNNNHETKVIYLHSKGSFHPSEENDKLRRFITEGALSEECANLPDTCDVCSSRMSPLPHSHTSGNMWLARCDYVAKLVDPFALKEKKLPKQYLHDNPNHGYGRYFFEHWVHSHPSVSPCDLYTGEEFVWGYSRVPPVPFEKSLQKAPRFIFNRYGNPKRMAPETVLGRHVMDYKDLYNSSVDDSWWGWEFFWNVYLPPPSTKKVATKKQSVQLKLNQSKEEFCSGENGSLHRIALDMIQHSSRPGSPSYEKLKHVLNLNQQFYIDLGSPIFHRNEVSISTMLQGYGLSRMDGHPSSDTMTTTLVETKLTNSVCHISKDECRYYPRILIQIDHEKLGNEHELCHSSPNCIIVDSSTHNLAMAVEKGWSFILIPVLIQSASQLESQELMPLASRSHSIVYLNRIDDTSKALLWTNSTNQHPETFNLSEFRDMANVYRNAKVCVVSRSYYTSGAGGGAFHYLSEVAGFGCIPVVETFHDDSIGINSFEQCGRIVFESEDNLLDKASEVVRLIDQGVYNDFSHVDWWKNDIHWDHLLLQVIGQSKESGDQSGGDVFLHRKE
;
A
#
# COMPACT_ATOMS: atom_id res chain seq x y z
N MET A 1 -29.01 -47.17 45.42
CA MET A 1 -27.87 -46.51 46.10
C MET A 1 -26.59 -47.35 46.11
N ARG A 2 -26.53 -48.55 46.69
CA ARG A 2 -25.26 -49.34 46.75
C ARG A 2 -24.57 -49.59 45.40
N LYS A 3 -25.32 -49.88 44.33
CA LYS A 3 -24.76 -50.04 42.98
C LYS A 3 -24.17 -48.75 42.38
N ILE A 4 -24.73 -47.59 42.73
CA ILE A 4 -24.25 -46.29 42.23
C ILE A 4 -22.94 -45.91 42.94
N CYS A 5 -22.84 -46.15 44.25
CA CYS A 5 -21.59 -45.93 45.00
C CYS A 5 -20.43 -46.81 44.50
N SER A 6 -20.68 -48.07 44.13
CA SER A 6 -19.62 -48.93 43.58
C SER A 6 -19.14 -48.48 42.20
N ILE A 7 -20.02 -47.95 41.35
CA ILE A 7 -19.63 -47.42 40.03
C ILE A 7 -18.80 -46.14 40.19
N VAL A 8 -19.22 -45.23 41.08
CA VAL A 8 -18.47 -43.99 41.35
C VAL A 8 -17.09 -44.30 41.93
N ALA A 9 -16.98 -45.25 42.87
CA ALA A 9 -15.69 -45.66 43.42
C ALA A 9 -14.76 -46.30 42.37
N ALA A 10 -15.31 -47.10 41.45
CA ALA A 10 -14.52 -47.68 40.36
C ALA A 10 -14.02 -46.63 39.37
N VAL A 11 -14.86 -45.64 39.02
CA VAL A 11 -14.47 -44.53 38.13
C VAL A 11 -13.38 -43.67 38.78
N VAL A 12 -13.52 -43.34 40.06
CA VAL A 12 -12.49 -42.59 40.81
C VAL A 12 -11.18 -43.38 40.86
N ALA A 13 -11.22 -44.69 41.13
CA ALA A 13 -10.02 -45.52 41.14
C ALA A 13 -9.30 -45.56 39.78
N ILE A 14 -10.05 -45.68 38.67
CA ILE A 14 -9.51 -45.67 37.31
C ILE A 14 -8.85 -44.32 37.00
N ILE A 15 -9.51 -43.20 37.32
CA ILE A 15 -8.94 -41.86 37.10
C ILE A 15 -7.65 -41.66 37.90
N THR A 16 -7.62 -42.14 39.15
CA THR A 16 -6.45 -42.01 40.03
C THR A 16 -5.27 -42.86 39.52
N LEU A 17 -5.53 -44.08 39.04
CA LEU A 17 -4.53 -44.94 38.41
C LEU A 17 -3.99 -44.37 37.11
N SER A 18 -4.85 -43.79 36.27
CA SER A 18 -4.42 -43.12 35.03
C SER A 18 -3.50 -41.92 35.31
N ARG A 19 -3.79 -41.12 36.34
CA ARG A 19 -2.92 -40.02 36.79
C ARG A 19 -1.56 -40.51 37.30
N LEU A 20 -1.54 -41.60 38.08
CA LEU A 20 -0.28 -42.21 38.56
C LEU A 20 0.56 -42.77 37.41
N VAL A 21 -0.05 -43.43 36.43
CA VAL A 21 0.64 -43.95 35.24
C VAL A 21 1.22 -42.82 34.39
N TRP A 22 0.51 -41.69 34.28
CA TRP A 22 1.00 -40.52 33.56
C TRP A 22 2.18 -39.87 34.29
N GLN A 23 2.11 -39.67 35.61
CA GLN A 23 3.23 -39.16 36.41
C GLN A 23 4.48 -40.05 36.34
N PHE A 24 4.31 -41.39 36.36
CA PHE A 24 5.43 -42.31 36.20
C PHE A 24 6.06 -42.27 34.80
N ARG A 25 5.27 -42.05 33.74
CA ARG A 25 5.80 -41.88 32.37
C ARG A 25 6.60 -40.58 32.22
N SER A 26 6.12 -39.48 32.82
CA SER A 26 6.83 -38.19 32.79
C SER A 26 8.16 -38.25 33.57
N MET A 27 8.21 -38.92 34.73
CA MET A 27 9.47 -39.16 35.44
C MET A 27 10.43 -40.10 34.67
N SER A 28 9.91 -41.13 33.98
CA SER A 28 10.74 -42.07 33.23
C SER A 28 11.40 -41.43 32.00
N MET A 29 10.77 -40.46 31.34
CA MET A 29 11.41 -39.73 30.23
C MET A 29 12.60 -38.88 30.70
N ILE A 30 12.49 -38.24 31.86
CA ILE A 30 13.57 -37.40 32.43
C ILE A 30 14.79 -38.25 32.80
N ILE A 31 14.59 -39.47 33.30
CA ILE A 31 15.69 -40.37 33.69
C ILE A 31 16.30 -41.07 32.45
N SER A 32 15.49 -41.48 31.46
CA SER A 32 16.00 -42.15 30.26
C SER A 32 16.84 -41.22 29.36
N HIS A 33 16.53 -39.92 29.28
CA HIS A 33 17.38 -38.96 28.55
C HIS A 33 18.73 -38.67 29.24
N GLY A 34 18.82 -38.84 30.57
CA GLY A 34 20.07 -38.70 31.31
C GLY A 34 21.03 -39.88 31.14
N ILE A 35 20.51 -41.09 30.92
CA ILE A 35 21.32 -42.33 30.89
C ILE A 35 21.79 -42.68 29.46
N GLU A 36 21.12 -42.20 28.41
CA GLU A 36 21.50 -42.49 27.02
C GLU A 36 22.70 -41.64 26.53
N MET A 37 22.99 -40.49 27.17
CA MET A 37 24.18 -39.67 26.86
C MET A 37 25.49 -40.24 27.44
N GLU A 38 25.44 -41.15 28.41
CA GLU A 38 26.63 -41.73 29.05
C GLU A 38 27.07 -43.07 28.42
N ARG A 39 26.32 -43.59 27.43
CA ARG A 39 26.55 -44.91 26.81
C ARG A 39 27.11 -44.90 25.39
N ARG A 40 27.40 -43.73 24.81
CA ARG A 40 27.98 -43.58 23.45
C ARG A 40 29.48 -43.25 23.40
N SER A 41 30.21 -43.32 24.50
CA SER A 41 31.69 -43.28 24.51
C SER A 41 32.28 -44.70 24.53
N GLY A 42 32.07 -45.44 23.44
CA GLY A 42 32.71 -46.72 23.19
C GLY A 42 34.16 -46.55 22.76
N LEU A 43 35.08 -47.16 23.52
CA LEU A 43 36.52 -47.26 23.27
C LEU A 43 36.86 -47.73 21.84
N GLY A 44 37.77 -47.00 21.20
CA GLY A 44 38.52 -47.42 20.02
C GLY A 44 39.97 -46.94 20.08
N ASP A 45 40.88 -47.89 20.26
CA ASP A 45 42.33 -47.95 19.96
C ASP A 45 43.23 -46.69 20.15
N PRO A 46 44.16 -46.67 21.13
CA PRO A 46 45.12 -45.58 21.31
C PRO A 46 46.45 -45.92 20.62
N ARG A 47 46.64 -45.55 19.35
CA ARG A 47 47.97 -45.33 18.77
C ARG A 47 47.88 -44.54 17.47
N ALA A 48 48.72 -43.49 17.41
CA ALA A 48 48.92 -42.56 16.31
C ALA A 48 47.88 -41.43 16.18
N LEU A 49 48.01 -40.41 17.05
CA LEU A 49 47.55 -39.06 16.73
C LEU A 49 48.68 -38.05 16.96
N SER A 50 49.03 -37.43 15.84
CA SER A 50 49.92 -36.28 15.66
C SER A 50 49.45 -35.08 16.48
N LEU A 51 50.38 -34.42 17.17
CA LEU A 51 50.19 -33.10 17.77
C LEU A 51 49.96 -32.07 16.66
N GLN A 52 48.71 -31.81 16.27
CA GLN A 52 48.35 -30.56 15.57
C GLN A 52 46.85 -30.21 15.52
N SER A 53 45.98 -30.73 16.41
CA SER A 53 44.55 -30.37 16.38
C SER A 53 43.88 -30.36 17.76
N THR A 54 44.36 -29.53 18.69
CA THR A 54 43.71 -29.30 19.99
C THR A 54 43.32 -27.85 20.29
N ASN A 55 43.45 -26.93 19.32
CA ASN A 55 43.06 -25.53 19.53
C ASN A 55 41.69 -25.13 18.96
N ASN A 56 40.90 -26.06 18.41
CA ASN A 56 39.58 -25.76 17.81
C ASN A 56 38.37 -26.34 18.58
N LEU A 57 38.56 -26.91 19.77
CA LEU A 57 37.47 -27.58 20.52
C LEU A 57 37.07 -26.89 21.84
N ILE A 58 37.58 -25.68 22.11
CA ILE A 58 37.21 -24.87 23.27
C ILE A 58 36.80 -23.46 22.81
N HIS A 59 35.81 -23.42 21.93
CA HIS A 59 34.98 -22.23 21.73
C HIS A 59 33.53 -22.70 21.61
N ILE A 60 33.07 -23.51 22.58
CA ILE A 60 31.64 -23.59 22.89
C ILE A 60 31.32 -22.21 23.47
N SER A 61 31.06 -21.26 22.56
CA SER A 61 30.47 -19.98 22.89
C SER A 61 29.25 -20.29 23.74
N THR A 62 29.27 -19.86 25.00
CA THR A 62 28.13 -19.92 25.90
C THR A 62 27.07 -18.99 25.34
N ARG A 63 26.39 -19.42 24.28
CA ARG A 63 25.24 -18.70 23.74
C ARG A 63 24.27 -18.51 24.88
N SER A 64 23.94 -17.26 25.15
CA SER A 64 22.91 -16.91 26.11
C SER A 64 21.62 -17.60 25.70
N LYS A 65 20.96 -18.26 26.67
CA LYS A 65 19.62 -18.83 26.45
C LYS A 65 18.65 -17.71 26.09
N ILE A 66 17.70 -18.02 25.23
CA ILE A 66 16.66 -17.14 24.74
C ILE A 66 15.54 -17.07 25.78
N LEU A 67 15.22 -15.86 26.23
CA LEU A 67 14.16 -15.63 27.22
C LEU A 67 12.78 -15.70 26.56
N VAL A 68 11.89 -16.51 27.13
CA VAL A 68 10.51 -16.70 26.67
C VAL A 68 9.57 -15.87 27.52
N PHE A 69 8.91 -14.87 26.94
CA PHE A 69 7.82 -14.12 27.57
C PHE A 69 6.51 -14.80 27.23
N TYR A 70 5.79 -15.26 28.26
CA TYR A 70 4.58 -16.05 28.08
C TYR A 70 3.37 -15.27 28.60
N ASN A 71 2.41 -15.01 27.72
CA ASN A 71 1.12 -14.41 28.06
C ASN A 71 0.07 -15.51 28.33
N LEU A 72 -0.12 -15.85 29.60
CA LEU A 72 -1.03 -16.91 30.03
C LEU A 72 -2.38 -16.34 30.42
N PHE A 73 -3.45 -16.74 29.73
CA PHE A 73 -4.81 -16.30 30.02
C PHE A 73 -5.71 -17.47 30.40
N VAL A 74 -6.36 -17.37 31.57
CA VAL A 74 -7.37 -18.31 32.05
C VAL A 74 -8.65 -17.53 32.32
N ALA A 75 -9.74 -17.79 31.57
CA ALA A 75 -10.95 -16.97 31.69
C ALA A 75 -11.70 -17.22 33.00
N GLY A 76 -11.78 -18.50 33.42
CA GLY A 76 -12.45 -18.90 34.67
C GLY A 76 -11.88 -20.19 35.28
N ALA A 77 -12.43 -20.58 36.43
CA ALA A 77 -12.01 -21.78 37.14
C ALA A 77 -12.27 -23.07 36.35
N GLU A 78 -13.31 -23.06 35.52
CA GLU A 78 -13.71 -24.13 34.59
C GLU A 78 -12.69 -24.38 33.49
N ASP A 79 -11.84 -23.41 33.18
CA ASP A 79 -10.83 -23.51 32.11
C ASP A 79 -9.48 -24.03 32.62
N VAL A 80 -9.29 -24.12 33.93
CA VAL A 80 -8.00 -24.44 34.56
C VAL A 80 -7.38 -25.73 34.02
N GLU A 81 -8.15 -26.82 33.95
CA GLU A 81 -7.62 -28.11 33.48
C GLU A 81 -7.15 -28.02 32.02
N ARG A 82 -7.99 -27.44 31.15
CA ARG A 82 -7.67 -27.28 29.73
C ARG A 82 -6.50 -26.33 29.50
N VAL A 83 -6.42 -25.22 30.25
CA VAL A 83 -5.31 -24.27 30.10
C VAL A 83 -4.02 -24.83 30.71
N GLN A 84 -4.11 -25.67 31.74
CA GLN A 84 -2.97 -26.45 32.22
C GLN A 84 -2.46 -27.40 31.13
N ASP A 85 -3.35 -28.12 30.44
CA ASP A 85 -2.95 -29.00 29.33
C ASP A 85 -2.28 -28.20 28.19
N ILE A 86 -2.79 -27.02 27.85
CA ILE A 86 -2.17 -26.12 26.87
C ILE A 86 -0.78 -25.67 27.31
N PHE A 87 -0.65 -25.26 28.57
CA PHE A 87 0.60 -24.77 29.13
C PHE A 87 1.66 -25.89 29.17
N ASP A 88 1.27 -27.08 29.64
CA ASP A 88 2.14 -28.25 29.69
C ASP A 88 2.56 -28.68 28.27
N GLU A 89 1.61 -28.72 27.31
CA GLU A 89 1.88 -28.99 25.88
C GLU A 89 2.96 -28.06 25.34
N GLN A 90 2.82 -26.75 25.50
CA GLN A 90 3.79 -25.78 24.97
C GLN A 90 5.13 -25.81 25.72
N LEU A 91 5.15 -26.14 27.00
CA LEU A 91 6.39 -26.33 27.76
C LEU A 91 7.20 -27.53 27.29
N THR A 92 6.55 -28.59 26.78
CA THR A 92 7.29 -29.76 26.25
C THR A 92 8.14 -29.44 25.02
N GLU A 93 7.80 -28.37 24.29
CA GLU A 93 8.55 -27.89 23.11
C GLU A 93 9.79 -27.05 23.50
N LEU A 94 9.95 -26.68 24.77
CA LEU A 94 11.13 -25.93 25.22
C LEU A 94 12.37 -26.81 25.20
N ASP A 95 13.32 -26.52 24.31
CA ASP A 95 14.70 -27.02 24.46
C ASP A 95 15.43 -26.29 25.61
N PRO A 96 15.77 -26.96 26.72
CA PRO A 96 16.46 -26.33 27.86
C PRO A 96 17.88 -25.86 27.54
N ARG A 97 18.47 -26.26 26.41
CA ARG A 97 19.75 -25.76 25.90
C ARG A 97 19.60 -24.39 25.25
N LEU A 98 18.43 -24.11 24.67
CA LEU A 98 18.15 -22.90 23.91
C LEU A 98 17.29 -21.89 24.70
N HIS A 99 16.36 -22.34 25.52
CA HIS A 99 15.30 -21.51 26.10
C HIS A 99 15.36 -21.38 27.63
N VAL A 100 14.84 -20.26 28.14
CA VAL A 100 14.60 -20.02 29.57
C VAL A 100 13.31 -19.24 29.77
N ILE A 101 12.52 -19.57 30.78
CA ILE A 101 11.21 -18.96 31.11
C ILE A 101 11.14 -18.45 32.56
N ASN A 102 12.30 -18.24 33.18
CA ASN A 102 12.39 -17.84 34.57
C ASN A 102 11.89 -16.39 34.75
N ALA A 103 10.89 -16.20 35.61
CA ALA A 103 10.23 -14.92 35.92
C ALA A 103 9.73 -14.11 34.70
N SER A 104 9.14 -14.79 33.71
CA SER A 104 8.70 -14.16 32.45
C SER A 104 7.26 -14.49 32.04
N ILE A 105 6.50 -15.19 32.90
CA ILE A 105 5.08 -15.46 32.69
C ILE A 105 4.25 -14.29 33.25
N THR A 106 3.44 -13.66 32.41
CA THR A 106 2.33 -12.81 32.85
C THR A 106 1.07 -13.66 32.89
N SER A 107 0.51 -13.88 34.08
CA SER A 107 -0.74 -14.62 34.26
C SER A 107 -1.91 -13.66 34.33
N LEU A 108 -2.93 -13.88 33.51
CA LEU A 108 -4.12 -13.04 33.38
C LEU A 108 -5.39 -13.85 33.69
N GLY A 109 -6.33 -13.25 34.42
CA GLY A 109 -7.61 -13.85 34.77
C GLY A 109 -7.53 -14.77 35.98
N HIS A 110 -8.02 -16.00 35.87
CA HIS A 110 -8.01 -16.98 36.97
C HIS A 110 -6.59 -17.56 37.18
N PRO A 111 -6.12 -17.73 38.43
CA PRO A 111 -4.79 -18.29 38.68
C PRO A 111 -4.70 -19.77 38.27
N LEU A 112 -3.59 -20.15 37.60
CA LEU A 112 -3.30 -21.54 37.26
C LEU A 112 -2.47 -22.18 38.40
N PRO A 113 -2.94 -23.25 39.08
CA PRO A 113 -2.39 -23.68 40.36
C PRO A 113 -1.01 -24.37 40.28
N ASN A 114 -0.66 -24.99 39.14
CA ASN A 114 0.55 -25.81 39.03
C ASN A 114 1.70 -25.11 38.30
N ILE A 115 1.74 -23.77 38.30
CA ILE A 115 2.88 -23.03 37.76
C ILE A 115 3.90 -22.79 38.88
N PRO A 116 5.18 -23.14 38.67
CA PRO A 116 6.21 -22.79 39.64
C PRO A 116 6.28 -21.28 39.86
N ASN A 117 6.19 -20.83 41.12
CA ASN A 117 6.17 -19.40 41.47
C ASN A 117 7.35 -18.60 40.87
N HIS A 118 8.51 -19.23 40.70
CA HIS A 118 9.69 -18.56 40.13
C HIS A 118 9.54 -18.24 38.63
N MET A 119 8.59 -18.86 37.91
CA MET A 119 8.30 -18.56 36.50
C MET A 119 7.33 -17.40 36.34
N ILE A 120 6.50 -17.12 37.36
CA ILE A 120 5.50 -16.06 37.33
C ILE A 120 6.18 -14.71 37.58
N ARG A 121 6.09 -13.82 36.60
CA ARG A 121 6.49 -12.41 36.73
C ARG A 121 5.44 -11.63 37.52
N GLU A 122 4.19 -11.73 37.08
CA GLU A 122 3.04 -11.10 37.74
C GLU A 122 1.74 -11.85 37.42
N HIS A 123 0.75 -11.69 38.30
CA HIS A 123 -0.61 -12.17 38.11
C HIS A 123 -1.59 -11.00 38.18
N ILE A 124 -2.47 -10.89 37.18
CA ILE A 124 -3.44 -9.81 37.02
C ILE A 124 -4.83 -10.43 36.90
N ALA A 125 -5.61 -10.28 37.96
CA ALA A 125 -6.93 -10.90 38.04
C ALA A 125 -7.94 -10.28 37.04
N GLU A 126 -7.88 -8.96 36.82
CA GLU A 126 -8.85 -8.23 35.99
C GLU A 126 -8.19 -7.13 35.15
N GLY A 127 -8.75 -6.85 33.97
CA GLY A 127 -8.36 -5.71 33.12
C GLY A 127 -6.98 -5.81 32.45
N GLY A 128 -6.40 -7.02 32.42
CA GLY A 128 -5.16 -7.31 31.71
C GLY A 128 -5.39 -7.76 30.26
N ASP A 129 -4.40 -7.50 29.41
CA ASP A 129 -4.36 -7.90 28.01
C ASP A 129 -2.93 -8.29 27.58
N GLU A 130 -2.76 -8.69 26.33
CA GLU A 130 -1.47 -9.10 25.75
C GLU A 130 -0.40 -7.99 25.81
N GLY A 131 -0.82 -6.72 25.82
CA GLY A 131 0.05 -5.55 25.88
C GLY A 131 0.91 -5.52 27.13
N ILE A 132 0.48 -6.10 28.24
CA ILE A 132 1.26 -6.16 29.49
C ILE A 132 2.50 -7.04 29.33
N THR A 133 2.34 -8.20 28.70
CA THR A 133 3.46 -9.12 28.42
C THR A 133 4.38 -8.53 27.36
N LEU A 134 3.82 -7.94 26.29
CA LEU A 134 4.59 -7.30 25.23
C LEU A 134 5.37 -6.09 25.77
N HIS A 135 4.80 -5.29 26.68
CA HIS A 135 5.50 -4.16 27.30
C HIS A 135 6.68 -4.63 28.17
N ALA A 136 6.51 -5.73 28.92
CA ALA A 136 7.61 -6.30 29.69
C ALA A 136 8.75 -6.82 28.79
N LEU A 137 8.40 -7.48 27.68
CA LEU A 137 9.34 -7.94 26.65
C LEU A 137 10.07 -6.74 26.02
N TRP A 138 9.32 -5.70 25.63
CA TRP A 138 9.88 -4.47 25.06
C TRP A 138 10.84 -3.76 26.02
N ASN A 139 10.48 -3.62 27.30
CA ASN A 139 11.35 -3.04 28.32
C ASN A 139 12.64 -3.86 28.49
N TYR A 140 12.53 -5.19 28.52
CA TYR A 140 13.69 -6.07 28.57
C TYR A 140 14.64 -5.79 27.40
N CYS A 141 14.11 -5.75 26.17
CA CYS A 141 14.92 -5.49 24.99
C CYS A 141 15.50 -4.07 24.95
N ARG A 142 14.78 -3.05 25.43
CA ARG A 142 15.31 -1.68 25.56
C ARG A 142 16.40 -1.54 26.61
N SER A 143 16.35 -2.34 27.67
CA SER A 143 17.37 -2.35 28.72
C SER A 143 18.63 -3.16 28.34
N ASN A 144 18.54 -3.95 27.26
CA ASN A 144 19.61 -4.84 26.84
C ASN A 144 20.36 -4.26 25.64
N ASN A 145 21.65 -3.95 25.86
CA ASN A 145 22.50 -3.37 24.80
C ASN A 145 23.12 -4.42 23.86
N ASN A 146 22.88 -5.71 24.08
CA ASN A 146 23.42 -6.77 23.22
C ASN A 146 22.49 -7.05 22.04
N HIS A 147 22.92 -6.63 20.85
CA HIS A 147 22.24 -6.83 19.57
C HIS A 147 22.02 -8.30 19.16
N GLU A 148 22.78 -9.23 19.74
CA GLU A 148 22.59 -10.67 19.51
C GLU A 148 21.48 -11.27 20.38
N THR A 149 20.97 -10.53 21.37
CA THR A 149 19.90 -11.03 22.26
C THR A 149 18.63 -11.25 21.46
N LYS A 150 18.04 -12.44 21.64
CA LYS A 150 16.74 -12.81 21.10
C LYS A 150 15.76 -13.03 22.24
N VAL A 151 14.50 -12.84 21.94
CA VAL A 151 13.37 -13.10 22.84
C VAL A 151 12.29 -13.86 22.07
N ILE A 152 11.51 -14.63 22.80
CA ILE A 152 10.35 -15.34 22.28
C ILE A 152 9.11 -14.80 22.95
N TYR A 153 8.06 -14.54 22.18
CA TYR A 153 6.73 -14.26 22.69
C TYR A 153 5.81 -15.46 22.43
N LEU A 154 5.22 -15.98 23.49
CA LEU A 154 4.19 -17.02 23.45
C LEU A 154 2.92 -16.52 24.11
N HIS A 155 1.77 -17.09 23.73
CA HIS A 155 0.54 -16.93 24.48
C HIS A 155 -0.27 -18.23 24.49
N SER A 156 -1.25 -18.36 25.39
CA SER A 156 -2.07 -19.57 25.53
C SER A 156 -3.20 -19.65 24.47
N LYS A 157 -2.86 -19.63 23.16
CA LYS A 157 -3.85 -19.61 22.07
C LYS A 157 -4.87 -20.76 22.21
N GLY A 158 -6.16 -20.42 22.06
CA GLY A 158 -7.26 -21.36 22.27
C GLY A 158 -7.73 -21.44 23.72
N SER A 159 -7.07 -20.77 24.68
CA SER A 159 -7.55 -20.71 26.06
C SER A 159 -8.92 -20.01 26.16
N PHE A 160 -9.15 -18.91 25.44
CA PHE A 160 -10.42 -18.19 25.46
C PHE A 160 -11.48 -18.73 24.47
N HIS A 161 -11.04 -19.30 23.34
CA HIS A 161 -11.92 -19.81 22.28
C HIS A 161 -11.49 -21.23 21.88
N PRO A 162 -11.83 -22.26 22.67
CA PRO A 162 -11.40 -23.63 22.36
C PRO A 162 -12.02 -24.13 21.05
N SER A 163 -11.19 -24.66 20.16
CA SER A 163 -11.58 -25.34 18.92
C SER A 163 -10.43 -26.20 18.41
N GLU A 164 -10.74 -27.22 17.60
CA GLU A 164 -9.72 -28.09 17.00
C GLU A 164 -8.78 -27.29 16.08
N GLU A 165 -9.30 -26.28 15.38
CA GLU A 165 -8.51 -25.38 14.55
C GLU A 165 -7.53 -24.55 15.38
N ASN A 166 -7.94 -24.05 16.55
CA ASN A 166 -7.04 -23.34 17.46
C ASN A 166 -6.00 -24.27 18.08
N ASP A 167 -6.32 -25.54 18.33
CA ASP A 167 -5.35 -26.53 18.81
C ASP A 167 -4.28 -26.84 17.74
N LYS A 168 -4.71 -27.04 16.49
CA LYS A 168 -3.79 -27.22 15.35
C LYS A 168 -2.92 -25.99 15.16
N LEU A 169 -3.53 -24.80 15.14
CA LEU A 169 -2.81 -23.54 15.00
C LEU A 169 -1.79 -23.37 16.12
N ARG A 170 -2.20 -23.55 17.38
CA ARG A 170 -1.33 -23.40 18.56
C ARG A 170 -0.10 -24.29 18.45
N ARG A 171 -0.26 -25.59 18.17
CA ARG A 171 0.87 -26.52 18.04
C ARG A 171 1.82 -26.09 16.94
N PHE A 172 1.27 -25.77 15.76
CA PHE A 172 2.04 -25.33 14.60
C PHE A 172 2.86 -24.07 14.88
N ILE A 173 2.27 -23.06 15.52
CA ILE A 173 2.96 -21.79 15.80
C ILE A 173 3.91 -21.87 17.01
N THR A 174 3.61 -22.72 17.99
CA THR A 174 4.51 -22.99 19.12
C THR A 174 5.79 -23.70 18.65
N GLU A 175 5.64 -24.78 17.87
CA GLU A 175 6.76 -25.58 17.36
C GLU A 175 7.73 -24.71 16.52
N GLY A 176 7.21 -23.76 15.74
CA GLY A 176 8.08 -22.87 14.97
C GLY A 176 8.76 -21.78 15.82
N ALA A 177 8.03 -21.13 16.72
CA ALA A 177 8.60 -20.08 17.58
C ALA A 177 9.71 -20.61 18.52
N LEU A 178 9.61 -21.88 18.92
CA LEU A 178 10.59 -22.59 19.76
C LEU A 178 11.60 -23.44 18.96
N SER A 179 11.61 -23.34 17.63
CA SER A 179 12.47 -24.17 16.79
C SER A 179 13.95 -23.78 16.86
N GLU A 180 14.84 -24.75 16.60
CA GLU A 180 16.27 -24.51 16.46
C GLU A 180 16.58 -23.60 15.26
N GLU A 181 15.79 -23.68 14.20
CA GLU A 181 15.88 -22.81 13.03
C GLU A 181 15.67 -21.34 13.41
N CYS A 182 14.60 -21.02 14.15
CA CYS A 182 14.40 -19.67 14.66
C CYS A 182 15.46 -19.25 15.69
N ALA A 183 15.92 -20.16 16.56
CA ALA A 183 17.02 -19.84 17.49
C ALA A 183 18.31 -19.43 16.74
N ASN A 184 18.53 -20.00 15.55
CA ASN A 184 19.62 -19.69 14.62
C ASN A 184 19.28 -18.61 13.58
N LEU A 185 18.37 -17.67 13.90
CA LEU A 185 17.99 -16.57 13.01
C LEU A 185 19.22 -15.82 12.45
N PRO A 186 19.40 -15.73 11.11
CA PRO A 186 20.50 -14.99 10.49
C PRO A 186 20.37 -13.49 10.72
N ASP A 187 21.44 -12.73 10.48
CA ASP A 187 21.43 -11.27 10.63
C ASP A 187 20.60 -10.55 9.56
N THR A 188 20.21 -11.28 8.50
CA THR A 188 19.30 -10.79 7.46
C THR A 188 17.83 -10.81 7.87
N CYS A 189 17.52 -11.32 9.06
CA CYS A 189 16.17 -11.37 9.61
C CYS A 189 16.14 -10.92 11.08
N ASP A 190 15.07 -10.24 11.46
CA ASP A 190 14.85 -9.73 12.82
C ASP A 190 13.69 -10.41 13.55
N VAL A 191 12.74 -11.00 12.82
CA VAL A 191 11.59 -11.75 13.34
C VAL A 191 11.53 -13.13 12.68
N CYS A 192 11.17 -14.16 13.44
CA CYS A 192 10.99 -15.54 12.99
C CYS A 192 9.69 -16.13 13.54
N SER A 193 8.94 -16.84 12.69
CA SER A 193 7.72 -17.55 13.09
C SER A 193 7.43 -18.73 12.18
N SER A 194 6.40 -19.53 12.46
CA SER A 194 6.01 -20.61 11.54
C SER A 194 5.53 -20.08 10.19
N ARG A 195 4.76 -18.98 10.18
CA ARG A 195 4.26 -18.28 8.98
C ARG A 195 4.06 -16.80 9.27
N MET A 196 4.63 -15.94 8.43
CA MET A 196 4.29 -14.52 8.38
C MET A 196 3.24 -14.28 7.27
N SER A 197 2.25 -13.44 7.55
CA SER A 197 1.27 -12.97 6.57
C SER A 197 1.39 -11.46 6.41
N PRO A 198 1.59 -10.94 5.18
CA PRO A 198 1.57 -9.51 4.90
C PRO A 198 0.15 -8.93 4.84
N LEU A 199 -0.89 -9.77 4.76
CA LEU A 199 -2.30 -9.35 4.60
C LEU A 199 -3.20 -9.93 5.70
N PRO A 200 -4.28 -9.24 6.09
CA PRO A 200 -4.70 -7.91 5.61
C PRO A 200 -3.84 -6.75 6.12
N HIS A 201 -3.12 -6.99 7.22
CA HIS A 201 -2.00 -6.22 7.73
C HIS A 201 -0.86 -7.20 8.01
N SER A 202 0.37 -6.73 8.12
CA SER A 202 1.52 -7.58 8.43
C SER A 202 1.40 -8.16 9.84
N HIS A 203 1.32 -9.47 9.97
CA HIS A 203 1.20 -10.17 11.25
C HIS A 203 1.77 -11.58 11.18
N THR A 204 2.01 -12.16 12.36
CA THR A 204 2.23 -13.60 12.51
C THR A 204 0.93 -14.23 13.00
N SER A 205 0.41 -15.24 12.28
CA SER A 205 -0.85 -15.88 12.65
C SER A 205 -0.78 -16.43 14.08
N GLY A 206 -1.70 -16.00 14.94
CA GLY A 206 -1.73 -16.42 16.34
C GLY A 206 -0.65 -15.81 17.24
N ASN A 207 0.06 -14.77 16.77
CA ASN A 207 0.94 -13.92 17.58
C ASN A 207 1.96 -14.71 18.45
N MET A 208 2.65 -15.70 17.88
CA MET A 208 3.78 -16.38 18.54
C MET A 208 5.01 -16.35 17.64
N TRP A 209 6.12 -15.85 18.16
CA TRP A 209 7.30 -15.54 17.34
C TRP A 209 8.57 -15.42 18.20
N LEU A 210 9.72 -15.51 17.53
CA LEU A 210 11.03 -15.11 18.03
C LEU A 210 11.44 -13.80 17.37
N ALA A 211 12.06 -12.87 18.09
CA ALA A 211 12.65 -11.68 17.49
C ALA A 211 13.95 -11.26 18.17
N ARG A 212 14.75 -10.43 17.48
CA ARG A 212 15.94 -9.78 18.04
C ARG A 212 15.56 -8.58 18.89
N CYS A 213 16.25 -8.39 20.00
CA CYS A 213 15.96 -7.28 20.90
C CYS A 213 16.28 -5.92 20.32
N ASP A 214 17.29 -5.80 19.45
CA ASP A 214 17.63 -4.54 18.80
C ASP A 214 16.53 -4.06 17.83
N TYR A 215 15.79 -4.99 17.23
CA TYR A 215 14.58 -4.70 16.48
C TYR A 215 13.42 -4.34 17.41
N VAL A 216 13.12 -5.19 18.40
CA VAL A 216 12.00 -4.94 19.34
C VAL A 216 12.13 -3.58 20.03
N ALA A 217 13.35 -3.17 20.38
CA ALA A 217 13.60 -1.87 21.03
C ALA A 217 13.21 -0.65 20.16
N LYS A 218 13.05 -0.83 18.85
CA LYS A 218 12.58 0.22 17.91
C LYS A 218 11.07 0.30 17.82
N LEU A 219 10.35 -0.75 18.23
CA LEU A 219 8.89 -0.79 18.19
C LEU A 219 8.30 0.24 19.15
N VAL A 220 7.11 0.73 18.82
CA VAL A 220 6.34 1.62 19.69
C VAL A 220 5.99 0.88 20.98
N ASP A 221 5.95 1.59 22.11
CA ASP A 221 5.55 1.00 23.38
C ASP A 221 4.13 0.41 23.27
N PRO A 222 3.91 -0.88 23.56
CA PRO A 222 2.57 -1.49 23.56
C PRO A 222 1.53 -0.74 24.41
N PHE A 223 1.95 -0.05 25.48
CA PHE A 223 1.05 0.75 26.32
C PHE A 223 0.58 2.04 25.66
N ALA A 224 1.23 2.52 24.61
CA ALA A 224 0.80 3.71 23.88
C ALA A 224 -0.65 3.59 23.38
N LEU A 225 -1.12 2.38 23.06
CA LEU A 225 -2.51 2.13 22.68
C LEU A 225 -3.47 2.39 23.84
N LYS A 226 -3.21 1.77 25.00
CA LYS A 226 -4.04 1.91 26.22
C LYS A 226 -4.04 3.35 26.76
N GLU A 227 -2.91 4.02 26.64
CA GLU A 227 -2.72 5.41 27.04
C GLU A 227 -3.26 6.41 26.01
N LYS A 228 -3.79 5.94 24.87
CA LYS A 228 -4.31 6.76 23.76
C LYS A 228 -3.27 7.75 23.22
N LYS A 229 -2.00 7.34 23.23
CA LYS A 229 -0.87 8.09 22.65
C LYS A 229 -0.64 7.78 21.17
N LEU A 230 -1.23 6.68 20.67
CA LEU A 230 -1.23 6.39 19.24
C LEU A 230 -2.20 7.34 18.49
N PRO A 231 -2.00 7.54 17.17
CA PRO A 231 -2.93 8.29 16.32
C PRO A 231 -4.36 7.75 16.44
N LYS A 232 -5.35 8.64 16.25
CA LYS A 232 -6.77 8.35 16.55
C LYS A 232 -7.29 7.10 15.83
N GLN A 233 -6.84 6.84 14.60
CA GLN A 233 -7.22 5.66 13.82
C GLN A 233 -6.84 4.33 14.51
N TYR A 234 -5.74 4.29 15.28
CA TYR A 234 -5.31 3.11 16.02
C TYR A 234 -6.19 2.80 17.24
N LEU A 235 -6.98 3.78 17.71
CA LEU A 235 -7.84 3.62 18.88
C LEU A 235 -9.17 2.92 18.56
N HIS A 236 -9.44 2.67 17.27
CA HIS A 236 -10.64 1.99 16.81
C HIS A 236 -10.30 0.60 16.26
N ASP A 237 -11.17 -0.37 16.55
CA ASP A 237 -10.99 -1.73 16.06
C ASP A 237 -11.09 -1.77 14.54
N ASN A 238 -10.01 -2.21 13.89
CA ASN A 238 -10.01 -2.49 12.47
C ASN A 238 -9.14 -3.72 12.17
N PRO A 239 -9.75 -4.90 11.95
CA PRO A 239 -9.00 -6.13 11.69
C PRO A 239 -8.23 -6.07 10.37
N ASN A 240 -8.69 -5.27 9.40
CA ASN A 240 -8.01 -5.15 8.12
C ASN A 240 -6.73 -4.32 8.22
N HIS A 241 -6.60 -3.47 9.24
CA HIS A 241 -5.46 -2.56 9.41
C HIS A 241 -4.57 -2.97 10.59
N GLY A 242 -5.02 -3.89 11.44
CA GLY A 242 -4.29 -4.21 12.67
C GLY A 242 -4.41 -3.10 13.71
N TYR A 243 -5.56 -2.43 13.80
CA TYR A 243 -5.81 -1.36 14.77
C TYR A 243 -6.68 -1.83 15.94
N GLY A 244 -6.73 -1.05 17.02
CA GLY A 244 -7.48 -1.37 18.22
C GLY A 244 -7.01 -2.69 18.83
N ARG A 245 -7.94 -3.61 19.11
CA ARG A 245 -7.61 -4.94 19.67
C ARG A 245 -6.68 -5.79 18.81
N TYR A 246 -6.58 -5.52 17.51
CA TYR A 246 -5.72 -6.26 16.57
C TYR A 246 -4.29 -5.72 16.51
N PHE A 247 -4.02 -4.60 17.18
CA PHE A 247 -2.70 -3.97 17.21
C PHE A 247 -1.62 -4.90 17.73
N PHE A 248 -1.90 -5.71 18.74
CA PHE A 248 -0.90 -6.62 19.30
C PHE A 248 -0.50 -7.75 18.34
N GLU A 249 -1.37 -8.12 17.38
CA GLU A 249 -1.03 -9.07 16.31
C GLU A 249 -0.14 -8.41 15.24
N HIS A 250 -0.37 -7.12 14.98
CA HIS A 250 0.39 -6.31 14.02
C HIS A 250 1.74 -5.82 14.59
N TRP A 251 1.83 -5.64 15.92
CA TRP A 251 2.87 -4.87 16.60
C TRP A 251 4.30 -5.26 16.21
N VAL A 252 4.62 -6.55 16.19
CA VAL A 252 5.97 -7.05 15.86
C VAL A 252 6.36 -6.84 14.40
N HIS A 253 5.42 -6.48 13.52
CA HIS A 253 5.71 -6.17 12.11
C HIS A 253 5.39 -4.70 11.77
N SER A 254 5.16 -3.86 12.78
CA SER A 254 4.68 -2.49 12.60
C SER A 254 5.78 -1.48 12.28
N HIS A 255 7.07 -1.82 12.41
CA HIS A 255 8.19 -0.88 12.14
C HIS A 255 8.75 -1.04 10.71
N PRO A 256 9.13 0.05 10.01
CA PRO A 256 9.58 0.00 8.61
C PRO A 256 10.85 -0.82 8.38
N SER A 257 11.70 -0.98 9.40
CA SER A 257 12.92 -1.78 9.30
C SER A 257 12.70 -3.30 9.40
N VAL A 258 11.46 -3.77 9.52
CA VAL A 258 11.19 -5.20 9.74
C VAL A 258 11.69 -6.03 8.57
N SER A 259 12.40 -7.11 8.89
CA SER A 259 12.93 -8.10 7.96
C SER A 259 12.48 -9.49 8.38
N PRO A 260 11.21 -9.85 8.12
CA PRO A 260 10.64 -11.07 8.66
C PRO A 260 11.19 -12.30 7.93
N CYS A 261 11.40 -13.37 8.69
CA CYS A 261 11.58 -14.72 8.22
C CYS A 261 10.43 -15.60 8.73
N ASP A 262 10.13 -16.67 8.01
CA ASP A 262 9.26 -17.74 8.53
C ASP A 262 9.81 -19.13 8.16
N LEU A 263 9.14 -20.20 8.63
CA LEU A 263 9.63 -21.58 8.49
C LEU A 263 8.85 -22.40 7.46
N TYR A 264 7.55 -22.15 7.32
CA TYR A 264 6.67 -23.04 6.55
C TYR A 264 6.76 -22.79 5.05
N THR A 265 6.99 -23.84 4.26
CA THR A 265 7.15 -23.73 2.80
C THR A 265 5.84 -23.85 2.03
N GLY A 266 4.78 -24.43 2.63
CA GLY A 266 3.53 -24.75 1.94
C GLY A 266 2.62 -23.55 1.66
N GLU A 267 2.12 -23.44 0.43
CA GLU A 267 1.21 -22.38 -0.05
C GLU A 267 -0.23 -22.52 0.49
N GLU A 268 -0.59 -23.64 1.10
CA GLU A 268 -1.95 -23.91 1.57
C GLU A 268 -2.33 -23.11 2.81
N PHE A 269 -1.34 -22.68 3.62
CA PHE A 269 -1.53 -21.88 4.83
C PHE A 269 -1.07 -20.44 4.62
N VAL A 270 -1.86 -19.72 3.82
CA VAL A 270 -1.67 -18.28 3.50
C VAL A 270 -2.87 -17.43 3.92
N TRP A 271 -4.03 -18.06 4.16
CA TRP A 271 -5.25 -17.39 4.59
C TRP A 271 -6.17 -18.32 5.38
N GLY A 272 -6.61 -17.85 6.55
CA GLY A 272 -7.54 -18.57 7.44
C GLY A 272 -6.95 -19.82 8.10
N TYR A 273 -7.67 -20.39 9.07
CA TYR A 273 -7.18 -21.50 9.91
C TYR A 273 -7.54 -22.90 9.38
N SER A 274 -8.31 -23.00 8.29
CA SER A 274 -8.78 -24.28 7.76
C SER A 274 -7.67 -25.19 7.18
N ARG A 275 -6.49 -24.63 6.91
CA ARG A 275 -5.37 -25.31 6.24
C ARG A 275 -4.08 -25.24 7.04
N VAL A 276 -4.18 -25.14 8.36
CA VAL A 276 -3.00 -25.20 9.24
C VAL A 276 -2.28 -26.54 9.02
N PRO A 277 -0.95 -26.53 8.83
CA PRO A 277 -0.18 -27.76 8.63
C PRO A 277 -0.19 -28.65 9.88
N PRO A 278 -0.14 -29.99 9.72
CA PRO A 278 0.07 -30.87 10.86
C PRO A 278 1.47 -30.69 11.46
N VAL A 279 1.59 -31.03 12.74
CA VAL A 279 2.86 -31.08 13.49
C VAL A 279 3.31 -32.54 13.62
N PRO A 280 4.60 -32.87 13.40
CA PRO A 280 5.68 -31.98 12.98
C PRO A 280 5.57 -31.57 11.49
N PHE A 281 6.13 -30.42 11.15
CA PHE A 281 6.25 -29.94 9.77
C PHE A 281 7.71 -29.72 9.35
N GLU A 282 7.95 -29.74 8.04
CA GLU A 282 9.27 -29.41 7.47
C GLU A 282 9.57 -27.92 7.65
N LYS A 283 10.62 -27.61 8.40
CA LYS A 283 11.05 -26.24 8.70
C LYS A 283 12.14 -25.84 7.71
N SER A 284 11.91 -24.75 7.00
CA SER A 284 12.92 -24.15 6.12
C SER A 284 12.92 -22.64 6.33
N LEU A 285 13.86 -22.15 7.13
CA LEU A 285 13.95 -20.72 7.44
C LEU A 285 14.27 -19.91 6.19
N GLN A 286 13.36 -19.03 5.78
CA GLN A 286 13.53 -18.14 4.63
C GLN A 286 12.88 -16.78 4.90
N LYS A 287 13.30 -15.77 4.13
CA LYS A 287 12.67 -14.45 4.15
C LYS A 287 11.19 -14.56 3.80
N ALA A 288 10.38 -13.75 4.48
CA ALA A 288 8.97 -13.56 4.22
C ALA A 288 8.71 -12.13 3.71
N PRO A 289 7.59 -11.88 2.99
CA PRO A 289 6.61 -12.83 2.50
C PRO A 289 7.17 -13.78 1.44
N ARG A 290 6.74 -15.04 1.43
CA ARG A 290 7.25 -16.05 0.48
C ARG A 290 6.58 -15.99 -0.88
N PHE A 291 5.31 -15.61 -0.87
CA PHE A 291 4.45 -15.72 -2.03
C PHE A 291 4.09 -14.34 -2.55
N ILE A 292 3.67 -14.29 -3.82
CA ILE A 292 3.16 -13.07 -4.42
C ILE A 292 1.84 -12.64 -3.75
N PHE A 293 1.51 -11.36 -3.81
CA PHE A 293 0.32 -10.76 -3.20
C PHE A 293 -0.97 -11.56 -3.38
N ASN A 294 -1.25 -12.01 -4.61
CA ASN A 294 -2.46 -12.75 -4.97
C ASN A 294 -2.61 -14.11 -4.29
N ARG A 295 -1.55 -14.61 -3.62
CA ARG A 295 -1.62 -15.84 -2.82
C ARG A 295 -2.12 -15.57 -1.41
N TYR A 296 -1.79 -14.43 -0.82
CA TYR A 296 -2.17 -14.12 0.57
C TYR A 296 -3.58 -13.54 0.70
N GLY A 297 -4.07 -12.83 -0.32
CA GLY A 297 -5.36 -12.13 -0.26
C GLY A 297 -6.34 -12.58 -1.34
N ASN A 298 -7.62 -12.26 -1.14
CA ASN A 298 -8.56 -12.23 -2.25
C ASN A 298 -8.37 -10.88 -2.98
N PRO A 299 -7.81 -10.86 -4.22
CA PRO A 299 -7.53 -9.62 -4.92
C PRO A 299 -8.80 -8.78 -5.20
N LYS A 300 -9.99 -9.38 -5.13
CA LYS A 300 -11.26 -8.64 -5.24
C LYS A 300 -11.57 -7.76 -4.03
N ARG A 301 -10.86 -7.91 -2.91
CA ARG A 301 -11.13 -7.18 -1.66
C ARG A 301 -10.03 -6.19 -1.28
N MET A 302 -8.84 -6.30 -1.85
CA MET A 302 -7.67 -5.50 -1.48
C MET A 302 -6.85 -5.21 -2.73
N ALA A 303 -6.82 -3.94 -3.13
CA ALA A 303 -5.90 -3.46 -4.14
C ALA A 303 -4.49 -3.33 -3.52
N PRO A 304 -3.43 -3.87 -4.16
CA PRO A 304 -2.06 -3.83 -3.62
C PRO A 304 -1.59 -2.42 -3.28
N GLU A 305 -2.01 -1.42 -4.05
CA GLU A 305 -1.61 -0.02 -3.93
C GLU A 305 -2.21 0.59 -2.67
N THR A 306 -3.48 0.31 -2.41
CA THR A 306 -4.18 0.76 -1.21
C THR A 306 -3.57 0.13 0.05
N VAL A 307 -3.10 -1.12 -0.02
CA VAL A 307 -2.41 -1.77 1.11
C VAL A 307 -1.00 -1.20 1.29
N LEU A 308 -0.26 -1.01 0.19
CA LEU A 308 1.06 -0.41 0.21
C LEU A 308 1.04 1.02 0.80
N GLY A 309 0.18 1.89 0.26
CA GLY A 309 0.06 3.27 0.72
C GLY A 309 -0.29 3.36 2.20
N ARG A 310 -1.16 2.46 2.68
CA ARG A 310 -1.48 2.32 4.09
C ARG A 310 -0.27 1.95 4.95
N HIS A 311 0.51 0.95 4.56
CA HIS A 311 1.72 0.59 5.32
C HIS A 311 2.71 1.75 5.40
N VAL A 312 2.94 2.44 4.28
CA VAL A 312 3.81 3.62 4.24
C VAL A 312 3.29 4.72 5.19
N MET A 313 1.98 4.97 5.19
CA MET A 313 1.35 5.91 6.12
C MET A 313 1.47 5.44 7.59
N ASP A 314 1.23 4.16 7.88
CA ASP A 314 1.34 3.60 9.22
C ASP A 314 2.77 3.78 9.78
N TYR A 315 3.80 3.59 8.96
CA TYR A 315 5.18 3.82 9.37
C TYR A 315 5.48 5.30 9.64
N LYS A 316 4.94 6.20 8.82
CA LYS A 316 5.05 7.64 9.04
C LYS A 316 4.33 8.04 10.33
N ASP A 317 3.13 7.52 10.56
CA ASP A 317 2.27 7.89 11.69
C ASP A 317 2.80 7.34 13.02
N LEU A 318 3.29 6.10 13.05
CA LEU A 318 3.79 5.46 14.27
C LEU A 318 5.23 5.85 14.62
N TYR A 319 6.07 6.05 13.61
CA TYR A 319 7.53 6.16 13.79
C TYR A 319 8.14 7.43 13.21
N ASN A 320 7.36 8.27 12.52
CA ASN A 320 7.85 9.43 11.77
C ASN A 320 9.05 9.05 10.86
N SER A 321 8.95 7.89 10.22
CA SER A 321 10.04 7.27 9.48
C SER A 321 9.59 6.93 8.07
N SER A 322 10.49 7.12 7.10
CA SER A 322 10.30 6.68 5.72
C SER A 322 10.68 5.21 5.56
N VAL A 323 10.17 4.58 4.52
CA VAL A 323 10.50 3.20 4.18
C VAL A 323 11.78 3.15 3.36
N ASP A 324 12.73 2.31 3.76
CA ASP A 324 14.00 2.11 3.06
C ASP A 324 13.82 1.27 1.79
N ASP A 325 14.72 1.43 0.80
CA ASP A 325 14.70 0.68 -0.46
C ASP A 325 14.83 -0.84 -0.26
N SER A 326 15.42 -1.27 0.86
CA SER A 326 15.55 -2.69 1.22
C SER A 326 14.29 -3.31 1.83
N TRP A 327 13.23 -2.52 2.07
CA TRP A 327 12.00 -3.03 2.65
C TRP A 327 11.33 -4.07 1.75
N TRP A 328 10.95 -5.21 2.34
CA TRP A 328 10.37 -6.35 1.63
C TRP A 328 9.06 -6.00 0.90
N GLY A 329 8.33 -4.99 1.37
CA GLY A 329 7.04 -4.60 0.81
C GLY A 329 7.15 -4.12 -0.63
N TRP A 330 8.26 -3.47 -1.01
CA TRP A 330 8.45 -3.03 -2.39
C TRP A 330 8.39 -4.19 -3.39
N GLU A 331 9.07 -5.29 -3.08
CA GLU A 331 9.01 -6.49 -3.92
C GLU A 331 7.62 -7.14 -3.88
N PHE A 332 7.01 -7.21 -2.69
CA PHE A 332 5.73 -7.88 -2.49
C PHE A 332 4.56 -7.19 -3.23
N PHE A 333 4.45 -5.86 -3.13
CA PHE A 333 3.35 -5.09 -3.72
C PHE A 333 3.58 -4.77 -5.20
N TRP A 334 4.83 -4.62 -5.67
CA TRP A 334 5.12 -4.27 -7.06
C TRP A 334 5.00 -5.46 -8.02
N ASN A 335 5.28 -6.67 -7.54
CA ASN A 335 5.23 -7.90 -8.35
C ASN A 335 3.81 -8.28 -8.83
N VAL A 336 2.76 -7.60 -8.39
CA VAL A 336 1.38 -7.83 -8.86
C VAL A 336 1.17 -7.40 -10.30
N TYR A 337 1.97 -6.44 -10.77
CA TYR A 337 1.87 -5.86 -12.10
C TYR A 337 2.64 -6.58 -13.19
N LEU A 338 3.48 -7.55 -12.82
CA LEU A 338 4.29 -8.31 -13.76
C LEU A 338 3.75 -9.73 -13.85
N PRO A 339 3.37 -10.23 -15.05
CA PRO A 339 3.08 -11.65 -15.21
C PRO A 339 4.31 -12.47 -14.80
N PRO A 340 4.13 -13.67 -14.20
CA PRO A 340 5.25 -14.48 -13.75
C PRO A 340 6.19 -14.73 -14.94
N PRO A 341 7.50 -14.44 -14.81
CA PRO A 341 8.42 -14.66 -15.91
C PRO A 341 8.47 -16.15 -16.24
N SER A 342 8.26 -16.49 -17.52
CA SER A 342 8.75 -17.78 -18.02
C SER A 342 10.25 -17.87 -17.72
N THR A 343 10.67 -19.00 -17.18
CA THR A 343 11.86 -19.25 -16.35
C THR A 343 13.24 -19.08 -17.02
N LYS A 344 13.40 -18.20 -18.02
CA LYS A 344 14.67 -18.04 -18.76
C LYS A 344 15.24 -16.62 -18.89
N LYS A 345 14.64 -15.58 -18.31
CA LYS A 345 15.11 -14.18 -18.53
C LYS A 345 15.25 -13.32 -17.26
N VAL A 346 15.76 -13.87 -16.17
CA VAL A 346 15.96 -13.11 -14.91
C VAL A 346 17.31 -12.36 -14.87
N ALA A 347 18.32 -12.79 -15.63
CA ALA A 347 19.66 -12.18 -15.53
C ALA A 347 19.81 -10.82 -16.22
N THR A 348 19.02 -10.51 -17.26
CA THR A 348 19.19 -9.28 -18.06
C THR A 348 18.33 -8.09 -17.60
N LYS A 349 17.35 -8.29 -16.70
CA LYS A 349 16.40 -7.23 -16.31
C LYS A 349 16.84 -6.39 -15.08
N LYS A 350 17.71 -6.94 -14.20
CA LYS A 350 18.31 -6.16 -13.10
C LYS A 350 19.20 -5.02 -13.62
N GLN A 351 19.90 -5.24 -14.75
CA GLN A 351 20.74 -4.23 -15.39
C GLN A 351 19.93 -3.04 -15.94
N SER A 352 18.70 -3.27 -16.46
CA SER A 352 17.85 -2.19 -16.98
C SER A 352 17.19 -1.32 -15.91
N VAL A 353 17.05 -1.82 -14.68
CA VAL A 353 16.48 -1.03 -13.56
C VAL A 353 17.57 -0.19 -12.89
N GLN A 354 18.79 -0.72 -12.77
CA GLN A 354 19.94 0.06 -12.29
C GLN A 354 20.42 1.12 -13.28
N LEU A 355 20.26 0.91 -14.60
CA LEU A 355 20.52 1.95 -15.61
C LEU A 355 19.46 3.07 -15.60
N LYS A 356 18.25 2.82 -15.09
CA LYS A 356 17.17 3.83 -15.03
C LYS A 356 17.30 4.81 -13.85
N LEU A 357 18.06 4.48 -12.81
CA LEU A 357 18.30 5.38 -11.66
C LEU A 357 19.47 6.36 -11.87
N ASN A 358 20.22 6.24 -12.98
CA ASN A 358 21.36 7.11 -13.28
C ASN A 358 21.07 8.14 -14.38
N GLN A 359 19.85 8.18 -14.94
CA GLN A 359 19.49 9.27 -15.86
C GLN A 359 19.40 10.56 -15.05
N SER A 360 20.08 11.60 -15.51
CA SER A 360 19.98 12.91 -14.88
C SER A 360 18.53 13.40 -15.00
N LYS A 361 18.10 14.23 -14.03
CA LYS A 361 16.78 14.87 -14.07
C LYS A 361 16.50 15.55 -15.42
N GLU A 362 17.52 16.16 -16.02
CA GLU A 362 17.44 16.80 -17.34
C GLU A 362 17.17 15.79 -18.46
N GLU A 363 17.86 14.65 -18.47
CA GLU A 363 17.63 13.58 -19.45
C GLU A 363 16.23 12.96 -19.29
N PHE A 364 15.76 12.78 -18.06
CA PHE A 364 14.42 12.28 -17.79
C PHE A 364 13.35 13.24 -18.34
N CYS A 365 13.47 14.54 -18.05
CA CYS A 365 12.47 15.54 -18.43
C CYS A 365 12.50 15.94 -19.91
N SER A 366 13.65 15.82 -20.57
CA SER A 366 13.76 15.99 -22.03
C SER A 366 13.43 14.72 -22.81
N GLY A 367 13.45 13.56 -22.14
CA GLY A 367 13.13 12.27 -22.73
C GLY A 367 11.64 11.96 -22.78
N GLU A 368 11.29 10.95 -23.56
CA GLU A 368 9.91 10.48 -23.71
C GLU A 368 9.31 10.09 -22.35
N ASN A 369 10.07 9.44 -21.47
CA ASN A 369 9.58 8.94 -20.17
C ASN A 369 9.06 10.05 -19.24
N GLY A 370 9.67 11.24 -19.27
CA GLY A 370 9.25 12.37 -18.46
C GLY A 370 8.24 13.28 -19.17
N SER A 371 7.89 13.03 -20.43
CA SER A 371 7.04 13.92 -21.23
C SER A 371 5.56 13.89 -20.81
N LEU A 372 4.84 14.99 -21.04
CA LEU A 372 3.38 15.04 -20.89
C LEU A 372 2.66 14.00 -21.77
N HIS A 373 3.17 13.79 -22.99
CA HIS A 373 2.64 12.79 -23.90
C HIS A 373 2.71 11.37 -23.31
N ARG A 374 3.81 11.04 -22.62
CA ARG A 374 3.93 9.75 -21.92
C ARG A 374 2.93 9.61 -20.78
N ILE A 375 2.72 10.67 -20.01
CA ILE A 375 1.68 10.67 -18.95
C ILE A 375 0.31 10.38 -19.56
N ALA A 376 -0.02 11.00 -20.71
CA ALA A 376 -1.28 10.75 -21.41
C ALA A 376 -1.43 9.27 -21.84
N LEU A 377 -0.37 8.67 -22.37
CA LEU A 377 -0.35 7.25 -22.72
C LEU A 377 -0.52 6.37 -21.48
N ASP A 378 0.18 6.68 -20.40
CA ASP A 378 0.11 5.91 -19.15
C ASP A 378 -1.28 6.00 -18.52
N MET A 379 -1.97 7.15 -18.58
CA MET A 379 -3.36 7.30 -18.14
C MET A 379 -4.33 6.44 -18.96
N ILE A 380 -4.24 6.49 -20.29
CA ILE A 380 -5.10 5.67 -21.15
C ILE A 380 -4.81 4.18 -20.94
N GLN A 381 -3.54 3.79 -20.87
CA GLN A 381 -3.15 2.41 -20.61
C GLN A 381 -3.50 1.96 -19.19
N HIS A 382 -3.62 2.85 -18.22
CA HIS A 382 -4.07 2.47 -16.88
C HIS A 382 -5.55 2.10 -16.89
N SER A 383 -6.39 2.89 -17.56
CA SER A 383 -7.85 2.73 -17.61
C SER A 383 -8.37 1.80 -18.71
N SER A 384 -7.63 1.67 -19.81
CA SER A 384 -8.08 1.06 -21.08
C SER A 384 -6.95 0.31 -21.79
N ARG A 385 -6.41 -0.73 -21.15
CA ARG A 385 -5.38 -1.61 -21.77
C ARG A 385 -5.94 -2.34 -22.99
N PRO A 386 -5.13 -2.62 -24.02
CA PRO A 386 -5.53 -3.45 -25.15
C PRO A 386 -6.21 -4.76 -24.69
N GLY A 387 -7.42 -5.02 -25.20
CA GLY A 387 -8.25 -6.19 -24.85
C GLY A 387 -9.11 -6.03 -23.59
N SER A 388 -9.04 -4.90 -22.88
CA SER A 388 -9.98 -4.61 -21.77
C SER A 388 -11.36 -4.20 -22.30
N PRO A 389 -12.45 -4.38 -21.52
CA PRO A 389 -13.78 -3.94 -21.93
C PRO A 389 -13.87 -2.45 -22.28
N SER A 390 -13.18 -1.58 -21.51
CA SER A 390 -13.11 -0.13 -21.80
C SER A 390 -12.38 0.16 -23.11
N TYR A 391 -11.29 -0.55 -23.39
CA TYR A 391 -10.55 -0.44 -24.66
C TYR A 391 -11.38 -0.87 -25.87
N GLU A 392 -12.07 -2.02 -25.80
CA GLU A 392 -12.91 -2.49 -26.89
C GLU A 392 -14.09 -1.54 -27.12
N LYS A 393 -14.66 -0.99 -26.04
CA LYS A 393 -15.74 0.00 -26.13
C LYS A 393 -15.25 1.33 -26.74
N LEU A 394 -14.07 1.82 -26.34
CA LEU A 394 -13.42 2.98 -26.94
C LEU A 394 -13.22 2.79 -28.45
N LYS A 395 -12.62 1.66 -28.82
CA LYS A 395 -12.39 1.30 -30.22
C LYS A 395 -13.70 1.19 -31.00
N HIS A 396 -14.73 0.58 -30.43
CA HIS A 396 -16.06 0.50 -31.04
C HIS A 396 -16.62 1.89 -31.30
N VAL A 397 -16.71 2.75 -30.28
CA VAL A 397 -17.30 4.10 -30.41
C VAL A 397 -16.57 4.96 -31.45
N LEU A 398 -15.24 4.93 -31.46
CA LEU A 398 -14.44 5.68 -32.43
C LEU A 398 -14.60 5.19 -33.88
N ASN A 399 -14.99 3.94 -34.09
CA ASN A 399 -15.20 3.37 -35.43
C ASN A 399 -16.68 3.36 -35.87
N LEU A 400 -17.61 3.87 -35.05
CA LEU A 400 -19.03 3.91 -35.40
C LEU A 400 -19.32 4.90 -36.54
N ASN A 401 -18.64 6.05 -36.55
CA ASN A 401 -18.89 7.15 -37.46
C ASN A 401 -17.59 7.80 -37.93
N GLN A 402 -17.62 8.36 -39.15
CA GLN A 402 -16.52 9.14 -39.71
C GLN A 402 -16.53 10.61 -39.29
N GLN A 403 -17.61 11.07 -38.66
CA GLN A 403 -17.81 12.46 -38.28
C GLN A 403 -18.08 12.59 -36.79
N PHE A 404 -17.62 13.68 -36.19
CA PHE A 404 -17.97 14.06 -34.82
C PHE A 404 -18.41 15.52 -34.73
N TYR A 405 -19.30 15.78 -33.77
CA TYR A 405 -19.70 17.11 -33.36
C TYR A 405 -19.28 17.30 -31.90
N ILE A 406 -18.61 18.41 -31.59
CA ILE A 406 -18.11 18.72 -30.25
C ILE A 406 -18.75 20.01 -29.75
N ASP A 407 -19.33 19.93 -28.55
CA ASP A 407 -19.83 21.06 -27.80
C ASP A 407 -19.65 20.76 -26.31
N LEU A 408 -18.73 21.46 -25.64
CA LEU A 408 -18.50 21.29 -24.20
C LEU A 408 -19.31 22.28 -23.34
N GLY A 409 -20.22 23.04 -23.96
CA GLY A 409 -21.14 23.97 -23.33
C GLY A 409 -20.50 25.31 -22.99
N SER A 410 -19.60 25.34 -22.01
CA SER A 410 -19.05 26.59 -21.48
C SER A 410 -17.83 27.08 -22.28
N PRO A 411 -17.70 28.40 -22.57
CA PRO A 411 -16.53 28.98 -23.22
C PRO A 411 -15.20 28.68 -22.53
N ILE A 412 -15.22 28.36 -21.22
CA ILE A 412 -14.02 27.99 -20.47
C ILE A 412 -13.34 26.73 -21.04
N PHE A 413 -14.12 25.85 -21.67
CA PHE A 413 -13.64 24.57 -22.22
C PHE A 413 -13.24 24.63 -23.71
N HIS A 414 -13.30 25.79 -24.36
CA HIS A 414 -12.99 25.89 -25.80
C HIS A 414 -11.59 25.36 -26.16
N ARG A 415 -10.62 25.47 -25.24
CA ARG A 415 -9.27 24.93 -25.40
C ARG A 415 -9.25 23.40 -25.34
N ASN A 416 -10.04 22.81 -24.46
CA ASN A 416 -10.24 21.37 -24.42
C ASN A 416 -10.91 20.88 -25.71
N GLU A 417 -11.82 21.67 -26.31
CA GLU A 417 -12.39 21.33 -27.63
C GLU A 417 -11.32 21.21 -28.71
N VAL A 418 -10.31 22.10 -28.70
CA VAL A 418 -9.19 22.03 -29.64
C VAL A 418 -8.38 20.76 -29.42
N SER A 419 -7.96 20.45 -28.19
CA SER A 419 -7.19 19.23 -27.89
C SER A 419 -7.96 17.96 -28.25
N ILE A 420 -9.25 17.87 -27.91
CA ILE A 420 -10.09 16.72 -28.24
C ILE A 420 -10.32 16.63 -29.75
N SER A 421 -10.57 17.76 -30.42
CA SER A 421 -10.74 17.77 -31.88
C SER A 421 -9.48 17.29 -32.58
N THR A 422 -8.31 17.82 -32.21
CA THR A 422 -7.01 17.40 -32.75
C THR A 422 -6.79 15.90 -32.52
N MET A 423 -7.12 15.40 -31.33
CA MET A 423 -7.01 13.99 -31.00
C MET A 423 -7.90 13.09 -31.87
N LEU A 424 -9.17 13.47 -32.05
CA LEU A 424 -10.12 12.70 -32.87
C LEU A 424 -9.82 12.81 -34.37
N GLN A 425 -9.38 13.98 -34.83
CA GLN A 425 -8.93 14.18 -36.21
C GLN A 425 -7.67 13.38 -36.52
N GLY A 426 -6.72 13.34 -35.59
CA GLY A 426 -5.53 12.50 -35.70
C GLY A 426 -5.84 11.00 -35.79
N TYR A 427 -6.91 10.55 -35.12
CA TYR A 427 -7.41 9.17 -35.29
C TYR A 427 -8.10 8.93 -36.65
N GLY A 428 -8.55 9.99 -37.33
CA GLY A 428 -9.15 9.95 -38.67
C GLY A 428 -10.60 10.45 -38.76
N LEU A 429 -11.20 10.97 -37.69
CA LEU A 429 -12.57 11.50 -37.76
C LEU A 429 -12.59 12.95 -38.28
N SER A 430 -13.64 13.30 -39.00
CA SER A 430 -13.86 14.67 -39.49
C SER A 430 -14.77 15.47 -38.54
N ARG A 431 -14.34 16.67 -38.15
CA ARG A 431 -15.17 17.58 -37.36
C ARG A 431 -16.31 18.10 -38.24
N MET A 432 -17.53 18.06 -37.73
CA MET A 432 -18.69 18.69 -38.38
C MET A 432 -18.79 20.16 -37.98
N ASP A 433 -18.85 21.04 -38.98
CA ASP A 433 -19.13 22.46 -38.79
C ASP A 433 -20.65 22.67 -38.73
N GLY A 434 -21.16 22.98 -37.55
CA GLY A 434 -22.58 23.23 -37.31
C GLY A 434 -23.28 22.12 -36.54
N HIS A 435 -24.45 22.47 -36.01
CA HIS A 435 -25.22 21.60 -35.13
C HIS A 435 -25.86 20.46 -35.94
N PRO A 436 -25.63 19.18 -35.60
CA PRO A 436 -26.21 18.07 -36.35
C PRO A 436 -27.73 18.06 -36.20
N SER A 437 -28.41 17.50 -37.21
CA SER A 437 -29.84 17.18 -37.13
C SER A 437 -30.06 16.06 -36.11
N SER A 438 -31.16 16.11 -35.35
CA SER A 438 -31.54 15.06 -34.40
C SER A 438 -31.74 13.69 -35.05
N ASP A 439 -31.95 13.66 -36.37
CA ASP A 439 -32.38 12.45 -37.09
C ASP A 439 -31.20 11.66 -37.67
N THR A 440 -29.96 12.16 -37.59
CA THR A 440 -28.78 11.57 -38.26
C THR A 440 -27.79 10.96 -37.27
N MET A 441 -27.87 9.63 -37.06
CA MET A 441 -26.92 8.86 -36.23
C MET A 441 -25.50 8.75 -36.82
N THR A 442 -25.21 9.43 -37.93
CA THR A 442 -23.92 9.41 -38.65
C THR A 442 -22.82 10.25 -37.98
N THR A 443 -23.11 10.83 -36.82
CA THR A 443 -22.20 11.76 -36.12
C THR A 443 -22.05 11.35 -34.66
N THR A 444 -20.81 11.22 -34.20
CA THR A 444 -20.49 11.00 -32.79
C THR A 444 -20.56 12.32 -32.04
N LEU A 445 -21.34 12.37 -30.96
CA LEU A 445 -21.47 13.55 -30.11
C LEU A 445 -20.34 13.55 -29.06
N VAL A 446 -19.65 14.67 -28.90
CA VAL A 446 -18.59 14.86 -27.90
C VAL A 446 -19.02 16.01 -26.99
N GLU A 447 -19.36 15.68 -25.75
CA GLU A 447 -20.10 16.62 -24.90
C GLU A 447 -19.88 16.39 -23.41
N THR A 448 -20.40 17.31 -22.60
CA THR A 448 -20.36 17.24 -21.13
C THR A 448 -21.78 17.18 -20.57
N LYS A 449 -21.92 17.02 -19.25
CA LYS A 449 -23.22 17.19 -18.57
C LYS A 449 -23.81 18.61 -18.69
N LEU A 450 -23.00 19.61 -19.07
CA LEU A 450 -23.41 21.01 -19.19
C LEU A 450 -23.85 21.38 -20.61
N THR A 451 -23.63 20.50 -21.57
CA THR A 451 -23.91 20.75 -22.98
C THR A 451 -25.42 20.70 -23.25
N ASN A 452 -25.91 21.60 -24.11
CA ASN A 452 -27.27 21.49 -24.65
C ASN A 452 -27.32 20.43 -25.77
N SER A 453 -27.30 19.16 -25.35
CA SER A 453 -27.17 18.01 -26.26
C SER A 453 -28.25 17.98 -27.34
N VAL A 454 -27.84 17.73 -28.59
CA VAL A 454 -28.73 17.52 -29.75
C VAL A 454 -29.75 16.42 -29.48
N CYS A 455 -29.30 15.35 -28.82
CA CYS A 455 -30.10 14.19 -28.47
C CYS A 455 -29.74 13.78 -27.04
N HIS A 456 -30.35 14.40 -26.03
CA HIS A 456 -29.97 14.19 -24.63
C HIS A 456 -30.10 12.73 -24.19
N ILE A 457 -29.06 12.17 -23.54
CA ILE A 457 -28.95 10.72 -23.23
C ILE A 457 -30.08 10.16 -22.34
N SER A 458 -30.77 11.03 -21.60
CA SER A 458 -31.91 10.64 -20.77
C SER A 458 -33.18 10.32 -21.57
N LYS A 459 -33.24 10.67 -22.86
CA LYS A 459 -34.33 10.29 -23.75
C LYS A 459 -34.08 8.90 -24.30
N ASP A 460 -35.08 8.03 -24.24
CA ASP A 460 -34.95 6.63 -24.66
C ASP A 460 -34.52 6.49 -26.13
N GLU A 461 -35.04 7.34 -27.02
CA GLU A 461 -34.64 7.38 -28.43
C GLU A 461 -33.17 7.79 -28.65
N CYS A 462 -32.56 8.48 -27.68
CA CYS A 462 -31.18 8.97 -27.74
C CYS A 462 -30.17 8.05 -27.04
N ARG A 463 -30.63 7.00 -26.35
CA ARG A 463 -29.78 6.15 -25.51
C ARG A 463 -28.62 5.49 -26.26
N TYR A 464 -28.82 5.19 -27.53
CA TYR A 464 -27.84 4.50 -28.38
C TYR A 464 -27.12 5.44 -29.36
N TYR A 465 -27.30 6.76 -29.23
CA TYR A 465 -26.55 7.72 -30.04
C TYR A 465 -25.05 7.60 -29.75
N PRO A 466 -24.17 7.54 -30.78
CA PRO A 466 -22.73 7.48 -30.57
C PRO A 466 -22.22 8.69 -29.81
N ARG A 467 -21.54 8.47 -28.66
CA ARG A 467 -21.18 9.54 -27.73
C ARG A 467 -19.83 9.34 -27.04
N ILE A 468 -19.12 10.44 -26.87
CA ILE A 468 -17.98 10.59 -25.96
C ILE A 468 -18.40 11.61 -24.90
N LEU A 469 -18.71 11.12 -23.70
CA LEU A 469 -19.13 11.95 -22.57
C LEU A 469 -17.89 12.35 -21.76
N ILE A 470 -17.51 13.62 -21.81
CA ILE A 470 -16.40 14.19 -21.06
C ILE A 470 -16.89 14.56 -19.66
N GLN A 471 -16.33 13.91 -18.63
CA GLN A 471 -16.54 14.30 -17.24
C GLN A 471 -15.62 15.47 -16.90
N ILE A 472 -16.23 16.62 -16.65
CA ILE A 472 -15.55 17.89 -16.34
C ILE A 472 -15.65 18.28 -14.87
N ASP A 473 -16.38 17.51 -14.06
CA ASP A 473 -16.67 17.83 -12.67
C ASP A 473 -16.00 16.82 -11.73
N HIS A 474 -15.50 17.32 -10.61
CA HIS A 474 -15.01 16.49 -9.50
C HIS A 474 -16.17 15.95 -8.65
N GLU A 475 -17.40 16.36 -8.93
CA GLU A 475 -18.62 15.83 -8.33
C GLU A 475 -18.90 14.36 -8.68
N LYS A 476 -19.78 13.76 -7.88
CA LYS A 476 -20.23 12.37 -8.01
C LYS A 476 -20.69 12.04 -9.43
N LEU A 477 -20.23 10.89 -9.93
CA LEU A 477 -20.76 10.24 -11.12
C LEU A 477 -22.29 10.11 -11.04
N GLY A 478 -22.99 10.73 -12.00
CA GLY A 478 -24.44 10.88 -12.04
C GLY A 478 -25.16 9.83 -12.88
N ASN A 479 -26.45 10.09 -13.13
CA ASN A 479 -27.33 9.21 -13.91
C ASN A 479 -26.92 9.15 -15.39
N GLU A 480 -26.44 10.26 -15.95
CA GLU A 480 -25.95 10.34 -17.32
C GLU A 480 -24.76 9.40 -17.57
N HIS A 481 -23.87 9.28 -16.58
CA HIS A 481 -22.74 8.35 -16.63
C HIS A 481 -23.20 6.90 -16.62
N GLU A 482 -24.18 6.56 -15.79
CA GLU A 482 -24.75 5.21 -15.76
C GLU A 482 -25.43 4.85 -17.08
N LEU A 483 -26.19 5.78 -17.65
CA LEU A 483 -26.82 5.62 -18.96
C LEU A 483 -25.77 5.46 -20.08
N CYS A 484 -24.71 6.27 -20.05
CA CYS A 484 -23.59 6.17 -20.99
C CYS A 484 -22.86 4.83 -20.86
N HIS A 485 -22.56 4.40 -19.63
CA HIS A 485 -21.93 3.12 -19.39
C HIS A 485 -22.78 1.97 -19.94
N SER A 486 -24.09 2.00 -19.70
CA SER A 486 -25.04 0.98 -20.16
C SER A 486 -25.18 0.93 -21.69
N SER A 487 -24.94 2.04 -22.39
CA SER A 487 -25.00 2.11 -23.85
C SER A 487 -23.71 1.60 -24.48
N PRO A 488 -23.74 0.64 -25.43
CA PRO A 488 -22.53 0.18 -26.11
C PRO A 488 -21.87 1.29 -26.95
N ASN A 489 -22.64 2.31 -27.34
CA ASN A 489 -22.20 3.39 -28.23
C ASN A 489 -21.71 4.63 -27.46
N CYS A 490 -21.58 4.56 -26.14
CA CYS A 490 -21.14 5.69 -25.32
C CYS A 490 -19.93 5.35 -24.46
N ILE A 491 -18.91 6.21 -24.47
CA ILE A 491 -17.76 6.12 -23.57
C ILE A 491 -17.69 7.32 -22.66
N ILE A 492 -17.18 7.10 -21.45
CA ILE A 492 -16.93 8.17 -20.48
C ILE A 492 -15.42 8.43 -20.46
N VAL A 493 -15.05 9.70 -20.64
CA VAL A 493 -13.67 10.18 -20.57
C VAL A 493 -13.55 11.12 -19.38
N ASP A 494 -12.52 10.93 -18.56
CA ASP A 494 -12.23 11.76 -17.38
C ASP A 494 -10.71 11.92 -17.23
N SER A 495 -10.27 12.83 -16.37
CA SER A 495 -8.87 12.99 -15.97
C SER A 495 -8.59 12.50 -14.54
N SER A 496 -9.61 12.17 -13.74
CA SER A 496 -9.48 11.82 -12.33
C SER A 496 -9.35 10.30 -12.11
N THR A 497 -8.24 9.87 -11.50
CA THR A 497 -8.08 8.45 -11.12
C THR A 497 -9.04 8.04 -9.99
N HIS A 498 -9.42 8.99 -9.13
CA HIS A 498 -10.46 8.79 -8.11
C HIS A 498 -11.80 8.39 -8.74
N ASN A 499 -12.26 9.13 -9.76
CA ASN A 499 -13.49 8.78 -10.47
C ASN A 499 -13.38 7.43 -11.20
N LEU A 500 -12.19 7.09 -11.71
CA LEU A 500 -11.93 5.76 -12.27
C LEU A 500 -12.09 4.67 -11.19
N ALA A 501 -11.53 4.85 -9.99
CA ALA A 501 -11.67 3.87 -8.92
C ALA A 501 -13.14 3.62 -8.58
N MET A 502 -13.93 4.69 -8.43
CA MET A 502 -15.39 4.60 -8.24
C MET A 502 -16.10 3.91 -9.41
N ALA A 503 -15.69 4.19 -10.65
CA ALA A 503 -16.26 3.57 -11.85
C ALA A 503 -15.94 2.06 -11.89
N VAL A 504 -14.71 1.66 -11.56
CA VAL A 504 -14.27 0.26 -11.50
C VAL A 504 -15.06 -0.53 -10.47
N GLU A 505 -15.33 0.04 -9.28
CA GLU A 505 -16.19 -0.58 -8.26
C GLU A 505 -17.60 -0.87 -8.79
N LYS A 506 -18.12 -0.01 -9.68
CA LYS A 506 -19.42 -0.19 -10.34
C LYS A 506 -19.36 -1.04 -11.61
N GLY A 507 -18.17 -1.48 -12.03
CA GLY A 507 -17.96 -2.22 -13.28
C GLY A 507 -18.10 -1.37 -14.55
N TRP A 508 -17.95 -0.05 -14.43
CA TRP A 508 -18.15 0.88 -15.53
C TRP A 508 -16.94 0.96 -16.47
N SER A 509 -17.23 1.17 -17.75
CA SER A 509 -16.21 1.44 -18.78
C SER A 509 -15.85 2.92 -18.76
N PHE A 510 -14.61 3.22 -18.43
CA PHE A 510 -14.13 4.56 -18.13
C PHE A 510 -12.72 4.74 -18.69
N ILE A 511 -12.42 5.92 -19.23
CA ILE A 511 -11.17 6.18 -19.95
C ILE A 511 -10.52 7.42 -19.34
N LEU A 512 -9.27 7.27 -18.90
CA LEU A 512 -8.47 8.36 -18.38
C LEU A 512 -7.69 9.04 -19.49
N ILE A 513 -7.93 10.34 -19.68
CA ILE A 513 -7.20 11.20 -20.60
C ILE A 513 -6.92 12.53 -19.89
N PRO A 514 -5.68 13.06 -19.92
CA PRO A 514 -5.30 14.31 -19.23
C PRO A 514 -5.81 15.57 -19.95
N VAL A 515 -6.96 15.51 -20.63
CA VAL A 515 -7.48 16.63 -21.43
C VAL A 515 -7.75 17.88 -20.59
N LEU A 516 -8.13 17.69 -19.32
CA LEU A 516 -8.31 18.79 -18.39
C LEU A 516 -6.99 19.27 -17.79
N ILE A 517 -6.01 18.37 -17.63
CA ILE A 517 -4.70 18.69 -17.04
C ILE A 517 -3.88 19.58 -17.96
N GLN A 518 -3.97 19.36 -19.28
CA GLN A 518 -3.20 20.06 -20.29
C GLN A 518 -4.17 20.80 -21.24
N SER A 519 -4.63 21.96 -20.78
CA SER A 519 -5.37 22.91 -21.61
C SER A 519 -4.44 24.07 -21.95
N ALA A 520 -4.39 24.49 -23.22
CA ALA A 520 -3.68 25.71 -23.55
C ALA A 520 -4.35 26.87 -22.78
N SER A 521 -3.61 27.56 -21.90
CA SER A 521 -4.18 28.62 -21.07
C SER A 521 -4.94 29.63 -21.93
N GLN A 522 -6.10 30.10 -21.45
CA GLN A 522 -6.81 31.22 -22.09
C GLN A 522 -6.02 32.53 -22.00
N LEU A 523 -5.03 32.54 -21.11
CA LEU A 523 -4.22 33.68 -20.79
C LEU A 523 -2.93 33.59 -21.62
N GLU A 524 -2.67 34.59 -22.47
CA GLU A 524 -1.43 34.66 -23.23
C GLU A 524 -0.24 34.80 -22.29
N SER A 525 0.72 33.87 -22.36
CA SER A 525 1.93 33.98 -21.55
C SER A 525 2.77 35.16 -22.06
N GLN A 526 2.97 36.15 -21.20
CA GLN A 526 3.91 37.25 -21.46
C GLN A 526 5.32 36.85 -21.00
N GLU A 527 6.30 37.73 -21.25
CA GLU A 527 7.68 37.53 -20.77
C GLU A 527 7.71 37.24 -19.26
N LEU A 528 8.32 36.11 -18.89
CA LEU A 528 8.37 35.61 -17.52
C LEU A 528 9.29 36.47 -16.68
N MET A 529 8.77 37.01 -15.58
CA MET A 529 9.58 37.70 -14.58
C MET A 529 10.28 36.68 -13.68
N PRO A 530 11.57 36.89 -13.33
CA PRO A 530 12.28 36.04 -12.36
C PRO A 530 11.49 35.85 -11.08
N LEU A 531 11.42 34.61 -10.56
CA LEU A 531 10.57 34.30 -9.39
C LEU A 531 10.88 35.19 -8.18
N ALA A 532 12.17 35.40 -7.87
CA ALA A 532 12.57 36.22 -6.73
C ALA A 532 12.08 37.69 -6.79
N SER A 533 11.82 38.25 -7.98
CA SER A 533 11.40 39.65 -8.14
C SER A 533 9.89 39.85 -8.18
N ARG A 534 9.10 38.78 -8.09
CA ARG A 534 7.63 38.82 -8.16
C ARG A 534 7.02 39.41 -6.88
N SER A 535 5.93 40.17 -7.04
CA SER A 535 5.32 40.96 -5.96
C SER A 535 4.45 40.16 -4.99
N HIS A 536 3.93 39.00 -5.39
CA HIS A 536 3.11 38.13 -4.55
C HIS A 536 3.90 36.88 -4.16
N SER A 537 3.94 36.59 -2.87
CA SER A 537 4.64 35.41 -2.33
C SER A 537 3.82 34.15 -2.60
N ILE A 538 2.53 34.18 -2.28
CA ILE A 538 1.62 33.05 -2.44
C ILE A 538 0.32 33.55 -3.03
N VAL A 539 -0.15 32.87 -4.07
CA VAL A 539 -1.51 33.00 -4.61
C VAL A 539 -2.23 31.69 -4.34
N TYR A 540 -3.27 31.71 -3.52
CA TYR A 540 -4.09 30.55 -3.26
C TYR A 540 -5.33 30.59 -4.13
N LEU A 541 -5.52 29.52 -4.92
CA LEU A 541 -6.65 29.36 -5.81
C LEU A 541 -7.75 28.57 -5.13
N ASN A 542 -8.89 29.22 -4.88
CA ASN A 542 -10.09 28.54 -4.41
C ASN A 542 -11.37 29.20 -4.93
N ARG A 543 -12.45 28.42 -4.98
CA ARG A 543 -13.82 28.93 -4.94
C ARG A 543 -14.19 29.22 -3.49
N ILE A 544 -14.25 30.50 -3.13
CA ILE A 544 -14.74 30.95 -1.82
C ILE A 544 -16.16 31.48 -2.04
N ASP A 545 -17.19 30.74 -1.62
CA ASP A 545 -18.61 31.08 -1.74
C ASP A 545 -19.11 31.15 -3.19
N ASP A 546 -18.86 30.11 -4.00
CA ASP A 546 -19.21 30.02 -5.44
C ASP A 546 -18.66 31.13 -6.34
N THR A 547 -17.76 31.96 -5.82
CA THR A 547 -17.03 33.00 -6.56
C THR A 547 -15.54 32.69 -6.54
N SER A 548 -14.88 32.83 -7.69
CA SER A 548 -13.42 32.68 -7.80
C SER A 548 -12.76 33.82 -7.03
N LYS A 549 -12.15 33.50 -5.88
CA LYS A 549 -11.39 34.47 -5.07
C LYS A 549 -9.96 33.96 -4.93
N ALA A 550 -9.00 34.86 -5.07
CA ALA A 550 -7.61 34.57 -4.73
C ALA A 550 -7.31 35.10 -3.33
N LEU A 551 -6.65 34.30 -2.50
CA LEU A 551 -6.00 34.80 -1.29
C LEU A 551 -4.55 35.12 -1.64
N LEU A 552 -4.18 36.39 -1.46
CA LEU A 552 -2.85 36.91 -1.78
C LEU A 552 -2.06 37.15 -0.50
N TRP A 553 -0.87 36.56 -0.41
CA TRP A 553 0.14 36.95 0.58
C TRP A 553 1.19 37.82 -0.10
N THR A 554 1.36 39.04 0.39
CA THR A 554 2.36 40.01 -0.09
C THR A 554 3.59 39.95 0.81
N ASN A 555 4.77 40.32 0.27
CA ASN A 555 6.03 40.31 1.03
C ASN A 555 6.00 41.19 2.31
N SER A 556 4.99 42.04 2.50
CA SER A 556 4.84 42.96 3.64
C SER A 556 3.87 42.50 4.73
N THR A 557 3.08 41.43 4.54
CA THR A 557 2.01 41.03 5.47
C THR A 557 2.26 39.66 6.10
N ASN A 558 2.95 39.65 7.24
CA ASN A 558 3.24 38.41 8.00
C ASN A 558 2.01 37.78 8.68
N GLN A 559 0.78 38.30 8.53
CA GLN A 559 -0.33 37.84 9.40
C GLN A 559 -1.71 37.62 8.74
N HIS A 560 -2.08 38.21 7.60
CA HIS A 560 -3.39 37.92 6.97
C HIS A 560 -3.35 38.02 5.44
N PRO A 561 -3.93 37.04 4.70
CA PRO A 561 -4.10 37.15 3.26
C PRO A 561 -5.06 38.26 2.89
N GLU A 562 -4.75 39.00 1.82
CA GLU A 562 -5.73 39.89 1.18
C GLU A 562 -6.64 39.07 0.27
N THR A 563 -7.95 39.31 0.34
CA THR A 563 -8.91 38.63 -0.53
C THR A 563 -9.09 39.45 -1.80
N PHE A 564 -8.80 38.85 -2.95
CA PHE A 564 -9.01 39.48 -4.25
C PHE A 564 -10.17 38.81 -4.97
N ASN A 565 -11.17 39.61 -5.34
CA ASN A 565 -12.23 39.17 -6.24
C ASN A 565 -11.66 39.12 -7.66
N LEU A 566 -11.69 37.95 -8.28
CA LEU A 566 -11.29 37.77 -9.67
C LEU A 566 -12.51 38.10 -10.55
N SER A 567 -12.72 39.38 -10.85
CA SER A 567 -13.84 39.80 -11.72
C SER A 567 -13.56 39.64 -13.21
N GLU A 568 -12.29 39.56 -13.64
CA GLU A 568 -11.91 39.41 -15.05
C GLU A 568 -10.69 38.48 -15.26
N PHE A 569 -10.66 37.75 -16.39
CA PHE A 569 -9.54 36.86 -16.78
C PHE A 569 -8.19 37.59 -16.85
N ARG A 570 -8.17 38.86 -17.23
CA ARG A 570 -6.94 39.68 -17.28
C ARG A 570 -6.31 39.86 -15.91
N ASP A 571 -7.11 39.89 -14.85
CA ASP A 571 -6.60 40.03 -13.49
C ASP A 571 -5.90 38.74 -13.03
N MET A 572 -6.42 37.56 -13.41
CA MET A 572 -5.78 36.27 -13.10
C MET A 572 -4.40 36.12 -13.75
N ALA A 573 -4.26 36.46 -15.04
CA ALA A 573 -2.96 36.39 -15.72
C ALA A 573 -1.90 37.25 -15.04
N ASN A 574 -2.29 38.47 -14.65
CA ASN A 574 -1.41 39.38 -13.94
C ASN A 574 -1.07 38.86 -12.55
N VAL A 575 -2.02 38.25 -11.84
CA VAL A 575 -1.79 37.64 -10.53
C VAL A 575 -0.79 36.49 -10.65
N TYR A 576 -1.00 35.53 -11.55
CA TYR A 576 -0.09 34.39 -11.74
C TYR A 576 1.32 34.81 -12.15
N ARG A 577 1.41 35.77 -13.08
CA ARG A 577 2.70 36.30 -13.54
C ARG A 577 3.50 36.90 -12.38
N ASN A 578 2.81 37.54 -11.45
CA ASN A 578 3.41 38.19 -10.29
C ASN A 578 3.44 37.29 -9.04
N ALA A 579 3.14 36.00 -9.16
CA ALA A 579 3.17 35.04 -8.06
C ALA A 579 4.45 34.23 -8.03
N LYS A 580 5.07 34.08 -6.85
CA LYS A 580 6.16 33.11 -6.64
C LYS A 580 5.61 31.69 -6.60
N VAL A 581 4.61 31.46 -5.74
CA VAL A 581 3.96 30.17 -5.54
C VAL A 581 2.47 30.27 -5.85
N CYS A 582 1.95 29.26 -6.56
CA CYS A 582 0.52 29.11 -6.84
C CYS A 582 0.01 27.87 -6.10
N VAL A 583 -0.85 28.06 -5.09
CA VAL A 583 -1.44 26.97 -4.31
C VAL A 583 -2.76 26.54 -4.95
N VAL A 584 -2.90 25.24 -5.21
CA VAL A 584 -4.10 24.62 -5.78
C VAL A 584 -4.63 23.60 -4.77
N SER A 585 -5.78 23.87 -4.17
CA SER A 585 -6.50 22.94 -3.29
C SER A 585 -7.86 22.59 -3.86
N ARG A 586 -8.50 21.57 -3.28
CA ARG A 586 -9.95 21.37 -3.44
C ARG A 586 -10.75 22.54 -2.86
N SER A 587 -12.02 22.64 -3.27
CA SER A 587 -12.93 23.66 -2.77
C SER A 587 -13.14 23.52 -1.27
N TYR A 588 -13.03 24.63 -0.54
CA TYR A 588 -13.21 24.70 0.93
C TYR A 588 -14.58 24.17 1.39
N TYR A 589 -15.56 24.06 0.49
CA TYR A 589 -16.95 23.70 0.83
C TYR A 589 -17.38 22.30 0.41
N THR A 590 -16.60 21.59 -0.41
CA THR A 590 -16.95 20.23 -0.81
C THR A 590 -16.27 19.23 0.13
N SER A 591 -16.97 18.83 1.19
CA SER A 591 -16.57 17.74 2.10
C SER A 591 -16.56 16.35 1.44
N GLY A 592 -16.71 16.26 0.12
CA GLY A 592 -16.66 15.02 -0.64
C GLY A 592 -15.21 14.63 -0.97
N ALA A 593 -14.91 13.34 -0.87
CA ALA A 593 -13.78 12.75 -1.58
C ALA A 593 -14.03 13.00 -3.08
N GLY A 594 -13.27 13.91 -3.67
CA GLY A 594 -13.29 14.25 -5.08
C GLY A 594 -11.88 14.18 -5.63
N GLY A 595 -11.75 14.05 -6.95
CA GLY A 595 -10.44 14.02 -7.61
C GLY A 595 -9.69 15.35 -7.53
N GLY A 596 -8.38 15.32 -7.74
CA GLY A 596 -7.57 16.53 -7.72
C GLY A 596 -7.92 17.54 -8.81
N ALA A 597 -7.84 18.83 -8.45
CA ALA A 597 -8.10 19.97 -9.34
C ALA A 597 -6.94 20.22 -10.33
N PHE A 598 -6.45 19.16 -10.97
CA PHE A 598 -5.28 19.22 -11.85
C PHE A 598 -5.47 20.08 -13.10
N HIS A 599 -6.70 20.47 -13.40
CA HIS A 599 -6.98 21.35 -14.54
C HIS A 599 -6.37 22.74 -14.40
N TYR A 600 -6.12 23.19 -13.16
CA TYR A 600 -5.39 24.43 -12.91
C TYR A 600 -3.89 24.34 -13.22
N LEU A 601 -3.31 23.13 -13.31
CA LEU A 601 -1.85 22.97 -13.47
C LEU A 601 -1.36 23.59 -14.77
N SER A 602 -1.99 23.27 -15.90
CA SER A 602 -1.63 23.88 -17.19
C SER A 602 -1.88 25.39 -17.22
N GLU A 603 -2.91 25.86 -16.50
CA GLU A 603 -3.21 27.28 -16.40
C GLU A 603 -2.09 28.04 -15.69
N VAL A 604 -1.66 27.59 -14.50
CA VAL A 604 -0.66 28.29 -13.68
C VAL A 604 0.77 28.04 -14.16
N ALA A 605 1.06 26.86 -14.70
CA ALA A 605 2.40 26.49 -15.14
C ALA A 605 2.92 27.42 -16.24
N GLY A 606 2.06 27.87 -17.15
CA GLY A 606 2.42 28.81 -18.22
C GLY A 606 2.93 30.17 -17.71
N PHE A 607 2.61 30.54 -16.47
CA PHE A 607 3.04 31.79 -15.83
C PHE A 607 4.29 31.63 -14.96
N GLY A 608 4.81 30.41 -14.84
CA GLY A 608 6.08 30.12 -14.21
C GLY A 608 6.09 30.16 -12.68
N CYS A 609 4.97 30.42 -12.00
CA CYS A 609 4.90 30.21 -10.54
C CYS A 609 5.12 28.72 -10.22
N ILE A 610 5.64 28.41 -9.04
CA ILE A 610 5.81 27.03 -8.58
C ILE A 610 4.48 26.52 -8.02
N PRO A 611 3.87 25.47 -8.60
CA PRO A 611 2.60 24.95 -8.11
C PRO A 611 2.79 24.16 -6.82
N VAL A 612 1.99 24.45 -5.80
CA VAL A 612 1.88 23.64 -4.57
C VAL A 612 0.45 23.09 -4.52
N VAL A 613 0.32 21.79 -4.63
CA VAL A 613 -0.95 21.15 -5.01
C VAL A 613 -1.33 20.13 -3.96
N GLU A 614 -2.62 20.09 -3.61
CA GLU A 614 -3.14 19.06 -2.71
C GLU A 614 -2.87 17.66 -3.27
N THR A 615 -2.37 16.76 -2.41
CA THR A 615 -2.15 15.36 -2.76
C THR A 615 -3.42 14.56 -2.55
N PHE A 616 -3.79 13.74 -3.53
CA PHE A 616 -4.91 12.82 -3.44
C PHE A 616 -4.36 11.40 -3.38
N HIS A 617 -4.81 10.62 -2.39
CA HIS A 617 -4.27 9.29 -2.10
C HIS A 617 -4.34 8.30 -3.28
N ASP A 618 -5.27 8.51 -4.22
CA ASP A 618 -5.47 7.62 -5.36
C ASP A 618 -4.75 8.09 -6.65
N ASP A 619 -4.36 9.37 -6.73
CA ASP A 619 -3.76 9.93 -7.94
C ASP A 619 -2.25 9.63 -7.97
N SER A 620 -1.84 8.53 -8.60
CA SER A 620 -0.41 8.17 -8.70
C SER A 620 0.21 8.33 -10.09
N ILE A 621 -0.63 8.52 -11.12
CA ILE A 621 -0.16 8.52 -12.51
C ILE A 621 0.48 9.86 -12.85
N GLY A 622 1.75 9.84 -13.24
CA GLY A 622 2.46 11.04 -13.68
C GLY A 622 3.00 11.93 -12.56
N ILE A 623 2.73 11.65 -11.27
CA ILE A 623 3.25 12.43 -10.12
C ILE A 623 4.75 12.66 -10.25
N ASN A 624 5.52 11.60 -10.50
CA ASN A 624 6.97 11.71 -10.62
C ASN A 624 7.41 12.69 -11.73
N SER A 625 6.72 12.69 -12.87
CA SER A 625 6.99 13.63 -13.97
C SER A 625 6.52 15.05 -13.61
N PHE A 626 5.40 15.20 -12.92
CA PHE A 626 4.92 16.48 -12.42
C PHE A 626 5.87 17.10 -11.39
N GLU A 627 6.41 16.33 -10.46
CA GLU A 627 7.36 16.81 -9.45
C GLU A 627 8.73 17.13 -10.05
N GLN A 628 9.28 16.20 -10.84
CA GLN A 628 10.60 16.39 -11.41
C GLN A 628 10.60 17.45 -12.51
N CYS A 629 9.69 17.33 -13.46
CA CYS A 629 9.72 18.13 -14.69
C CYS A 629 8.77 19.31 -14.62
N GLY A 630 7.57 19.12 -14.08
CA GLY A 630 6.61 20.20 -13.86
C GLY A 630 6.92 21.09 -12.65
N ARG A 631 7.89 20.70 -11.80
CA ARG A 631 8.23 21.34 -10.50
C ARG A 631 7.01 21.52 -9.59
N ILE A 632 6.06 20.60 -9.66
CA ILE A 632 4.90 20.59 -8.77
C ILE A 632 5.34 20.07 -7.40
N VAL A 633 4.85 20.71 -6.35
CA VAL A 633 5.05 20.24 -4.98
C VAL A 633 3.71 19.73 -4.46
N PHE A 634 3.60 18.41 -4.32
CA PHE A 634 2.42 17.79 -3.74
C PHE A 634 2.48 17.80 -2.22
N GLU A 635 1.41 18.20 -1.56
CA GLU A 635 1.29 18.16 -0.10
C GLU A 635 -0.15 17.91 0.36
N SER A 636 -0.32 17.37 1.56
CA SER A 636 -1.63 17.23 2.22
C SER A 636 -2.29 18.58 2.50
N GLU A 637 -3.63 18.63 2.47
CA GLU A 637 -4.42 19.84 2.69
C GLU A 637 -3.96 20.63 3.93
N ASP A 638 -3.76 19.94 5.06
CA ASP A 638 -3.36 20.52 6.33
C ASP A 638 -1.99 21.21 6.30
N ASN A 639 -1.12 20.83 5.36
CA ASN A 639 0.26 21.31 5.26
C ASN A 639 0.51 22.17 4.01
N LEU A 640 -0.51 22.42 3.17
CA LEU A 640 -0.33 23.14 1.89
C LEU A 640 0.29 24.53 2.06
N LEU A 641 -0.19 25.32 3.02
CA LEU A 641 0.29 26.69 3.24
C LEU A 641 1.69 26.73 3.85
N ASP A 642 1.99 25.82 4.77
CA ASP A 642 3.33 25.68 5.35
C ASP A 642 4.33 25.30 4.27
N LYS A 643 3.95 24.36 3.40
CA LYS A 643 4.78 23.94 2.28
C LYS A 643 4.96 25.05 1.25
N ALA A 644 3.91 25.80 0.94
CA ALA A 644 4.00 26.96 0.06
C ALA A 644 4.95 28.02 0.61
N SER A 645 4.91 28.29 1.92
CA SER A 645 5.82 29.20 2.59
C SER A 645 7.28 28.71 2.53
N GLU A 646 7.51 27.40 2.67
CA GLU A 646 8.82 26.80 2.47
C GLU A 646 9.34 27.01 1.04
N VAL A 647 8.49 26.80 0.03
CA VAL A 647 8.85 27.00 -1.39
C VAL A 647 9.21 28.46 -1.67
N VAL A 648 8.47 29.42 -1.11
CA VAL A 648 8.84 30.86 -1.20
C VAL A 648 10.26 31.09 -0.65
N ARG A 649 10.57 30.53 0.53
CA ARG A 649 11.91 30.65 1.11
C ARG A 649 12.99 30.05 0.21
N LEU A 650 12.72 28.92 -0.45
CA LEU A 650 13.65 28.28 -1.40
C LEU A 650 13.84 29.14 -2.66
N ILE A 651 12.77 29.78 -3.17
CA ILE A 651 12.84 30.74 -4.28
C ILE A 651 13.75 31.91 -3.89
N ASP A 652 13.56 32.48 -2.70
CA ASP A 652 14.36 33.62 -2.21
C ASP A 652 15.83 33.26 -1.96
N GLN A 653 16.12 31.97 -1.72
CA GLN A 653 17.47 31.42 -1.63
C GLN A 653 18.11 31.12 -3.00
N GLY A 654 17.39 31.34 -4.10
CA GLY A 654 17.87 31.09 -5.45
C GLY A 654 17.86 29.62 -5.87
N VAL A 655 17.15 28.75 -5.14
CA VAL A 655 16.99 27.33 -5.51
C VAL A 655 16.17 27.18 -6.79
N TYR A 656 15.20 28.08 -6.99
CA TYR A 656 14.40 28.16 -8.21
C TYR A 656 14.80 29.41 -9.01
N ASN A 657 15.77 29.26 -9.91
CA ASN A 657 16.37 30.36 -10.67
C ASN A 657 16.14 30.29 -12.20
N ASP A 658 15.40 29.29 -12.67
CA ASP A 658 15.05 29.09 -14.09
C ASP A 658 13.56 28.75 -14.28
N PHE A 659 13.14 28.67 -15.55
CA PHE A 659 11.77 28.31 -15.96
C PHE A 659 11.71 27.02 -16.79
N SER A 660 12.62 26.08 -16.56
CA SER A 660 12.66 24.78 -17.27
C SER A 660 11.34 24.01 -17.19
N HIS A 661 10.61 24.14 -16.08
CA HIS A 661 9.28 23.54 -15.94
C HIS A 661 8.26 24.14 -16.91
N VAL A 662 8.33 25.44 -17.16
CA VAL A 662 7.43 26.11 -18.11
C VAL A 662 7.66 25.58 -19.53
N ASP A 663 8.93 25.39 -19.91
CA ASP A 663 9.26 24.83 -21.23
C ASP A 663 8.85 23.36 -21.33
N TRP A 664 8.95 22.59 -20.24
CA TRP A 664 8.40 21.24 -20.19
C TRP A 664 6.88 21.23 -20.41
N TRP A 665 6.13 22.14 -19.76
CA TRP A 665 4.69 22.26 -19.96
C TRP A 665 4.30 22.71 -21.38
N LYS A 666 5.16 23.49 -22.07
CA LYS A 666 4.96 23.90 -23.47
C LYS A 666 5.16 22.77 -24.48
N ASN A 667 5.86 21.69 -24.12
CA ASN A 667 6.09 20.57 -25.03
C ASN A 667 4.82 19.77 -25.36
N ASP A 668 3.69 20.12 -24.74
CA ASP A 668 2.33 19.64 -25.04
C ASP A 668 2.21 18.10 -25.04
N ILE A 669 0.98 17.62 -25.20
CA ILE A 669 0.69 16.26 -25.59
C ILE A 669 0.55 16.27 -27.11
N HIS A 670 1.18 15.32 -27.80
CA HIS A 670 0.93 15.12 -29.23
C HIS A 670 -0.47 14.51 -29.44
N TRP A 671 -1.50 15.36 -29.33
CA TRP A 671 -2.90 14.95 -29.32
C TRP A 671 -3.28 14.15 -30.55
N ASP A 672 -2.82 14.59 -31.73
CA ASP A 672 -3.05 13.95 -33.03
C ASP A 672 -2.49 12.52 -33.14
N HIS A 673 -1.48 12.18 -32.35
CA HIS A 673 -0.88 10.84 -32.35
C HIS A 673 -1.41 9.95 -31.22
N LEU A 674 -2.06 10.53 -30.19
CA LEU A 674 -2.38 9.85 -28.94
C LEU A 674 -3.25 8.60 -29.18
N LEU A 675 -4.37 8.74 -29.87
CA LEU A 675 -5.27 7.61 -30.14
C LEU A 675 -4.67 6.61 -31.14
N LEU A 676 -3.88 7.06 -32.10
CA LEU A 676 -3.20 6.18 -33.06
C LEU A 676 -2.22 5.24 -32.36
N GLN A 677 -1.48 5.74 -31.36
CA GLN A 677 -0.55 4.92 -30.58
C GLN A 677 -1.27 3.93 -29.65
N VAL A 678 -2.44 4.30 -29.12
CA VAL A 678 -3.21 3.43 -28.22
C VAL A 678 -3.98 2.36 -29.00
N ILE A 679 -4.67 2.73 -30.08
CA ILE A 679 -5.67 1.90 -30.76
C ILE A 679 -5.15 1.33 -32.09
N GLY A 680 -4.17 1.99 -32.71
CA GLY A 680 -3.75 1.75 -34.09
C GLY A 680 -4.53 2.58 -35.10
N GLN A 681 -4.27 2.36 -36.39
CA GLN A 681 -4.97 3.04 -37.49
C GLN A 681 -6.46 2.64 -37.53
N SER A 682 -7.32 3.56 -37.99
CA SER A 682 -8.73 3.27 -38.24
C SER A 682 -8.90 2.19 -39.32
N LYS A 683 -9.97 1.40 -39.24
CA LYS A 683 -10.19 0.25 -40.14
C LYS A 683 -10.25 0.62 -41.63
N GLU A 684 -10.56 1.86 -41.98
CA GLU A 684 -10.85 2.27 -43.37
C GLU A 684 -9.63 2.81 -44.13
N SER A 685 -8.51 3.12 -43.47
CA SER A 685 -7.29 3.54 -44.18
C SER A 685 -6.53 2.38 -44.85
N GLY A 686 -6.91 1.13 -44.56
CA GLY A 686 -6.20 -0.07 -45.00
C GLY A 686 -6.59 -0.64 -46.37
N ASP A 687 -7.63 -0.12 -47.04
CA ASP A 687 -8.17 -0.74 -48.27
C ASP A 687 -8.04 0.14 -49.54
N GLN A 688 -7.29 1.25 -49.49
CA GLN A 688 -7.02 2.11 -50.66
C GLN A 688 -5.57 2.12 -51.16
N SER A 689 -4.65 1.34 -50.58
CA SER A 689 -3.24 1.25 -51.05
C SER A 689 -2.79 -0.19 -51.33
N GLY A 690 -3.53 -0.89 -52.19
CA GLY A 690 -2.96 -1.92 -53.05
C GLY A 690 -2.11 -1.25 -54.15
N GLY A 691 -0.92 -0.76 -53.80
CA GLY A 691 -0.04 -0.10 -54.76
C GLY A 691 1.20 0.55 -54.13
N ASP A 692 2.28 -0.24 -54.13
CA ASP A 692 3.68 0.20 -54.24
C ASP A 692 4.45 0.84 -53.05
N VAL A 693 5.56 0.14 -52.75
CA VAL A 693 6.88 0.61 -52.27
C VAL A 693 7.05 0.90 -50.76
N PHE A 694 7.66 -0.06 -50.07
CA PHE A 694 8.69 0.22 -49.08
C PHE A 694 9.99 -0.50 -49.45
N LEU A 695 10.84 0.21 -50.19
CA LEU A 695 12.26 -0.10 -50.31
C LEU A 695 12.97 0.38 -49.04
N HIS A 696 13.81 -0.50 -48.51
CA HIS A 696 14.80 -0.23 -47.48
C HIS A 696 15.55 1.10 -47.69
N ARG A 697 15.79 1.82 -46.58
CA ARG A 697 17.02 2.58 -46.42
C ARG A 697 17.68 2.24 -45.10
N LYS A 698 18.77 1.49 -45.22
CA LYS A 698 19.97 1.65 -44.38
C LYS A 698 20.62 2.97 -44.80
N GLU A 699 20.87 3.84 -43.83
CA GLU A 699 22.20 4.39 -43.47
C GLU A 699 22.09 5.09 -42.13
#